data_AF-A0A3E2JMQ2-F1
#
_entry.id   AF-A0A3E2JMQ2-F1
#
_cell.length_a   1.000
_cell.length_b   1.000
_cell.length_c   1.000
_cell.angle_alpha   90.00
_cell.angle_beta   90.00
_cell.angle_gamma   90.00
#
_symmetry.space_group_name_H-M   'P 1'
#
loop_
_entity.id
_entity.type
_entity.pdbx_description
1 polymer ?
#
loop_
_entity_poly.entity_id
_entity_poly.type
_entity_poly.pdbx_seq_one_letter_code
_entity_poly.pdbx_strand_id
1 'polypeptide(L)'
;MKNAGKILILSVSLAIGSAAVLSPVGTSQVEASSTVKFSKKSYISTTNVNIRSGPSTKYSKVITVPKGKTVTSGEKRGSWYKVSYTYTSKGKKVSKTGWVSGSYIRTASTSTVKFAKTSYQTTSGLTMRTGASSKNKKVITIPKGKSVTSAEKKGNWYKVSYTYSSKGKNVTKTGWVDRGLKEYYRYSTTKGTNYYTKKQSNLHSTPDTKKKEVYKIPINYKLTSTQKVINSIGQTWYRASYKGKNYYIYAGSVSTKPTITETAIAAKTHLIKAKVSLRKTADSSSSVVGEVPSGKILYPTHKVSNGWYKLSYGGKTGYIAGSSLQEVRTGDPLSSRSGYQFIDLRKKSTVTATQINNYIASYVKSTGKTSILTGKGQVIINAGNKYGVNALYLAAHAIHESAYGTSQISLGKNNLFGFKAYDSSPYISAARFSSVDKNIEYIAQEMKTTYLNPSNWRHKGAYLGFSTKSMSNARIDTRSEGMNFYYASDPYWGKGIAAHMGRIMSYNSSHYTNVSPNTTIPAVPSLPSGSDVFPVDIQAVANKEMKLTNSRGSTAITKSIQKGTKFTLLEKTNDFWVKINVGGMIYWTKSIDFVFYKQYMSVKNLGRSISTSKLSVRQSANTSSTVVGTLYLNNYVHLILKKDGTLTMDSTKTWYQVKLSDGKIGWVSSKYIVRELQ
;
A
#
# COMPACT_ATOMS: atom_id res chain seq x y z
N MET A 1 14.65 4.01 14.90
CA MET A 1 13.62 3.79 13.88
C MET A 1 14.03 2.62 12.99
N LYS A 2 13.39 1.46 13.11
CA LYS A 2 13.37 0.41 12.07
C LYS A 2 12.07 -0.37 12.27
N ASN A 3 11.25 -0.46 11.23
CA ASN A 3 10.44 -1.65 10.89
C ASN A 3 9.83 -1.44 9.50
N ALA A 4 10.21 -2.31 8.58
CA ALA A 4 9.66 -2.43 7.22
C ALA A 4 8.82 -3.72 7.16
N GLY A 5 7.68 -3.63 6.50
CA GLY A 5 6.60 -4.62 6.53
C GLY A 5 6.83 -5.88 5.68
N LYS A 6 5.91 -6.83 5.87
CA LYS A 6 5.69 -7.98 4.99
C LYS A 6 4.22 -7.98 4.54
N ILE A 7 4.02 -8.06 3.23
CA ILE A 7 2.74 -8.29 2.54
C ILE A 7 2.75 -9.75 2.08
N LEU A 8 1.66 -10.48 2.29
CA LEU A 8 1.43 -11.83 1.78
C LEU A 8 0.22 -11.80 0.83
N ILE A 9 0.38 -12.36 -0.38
CA ILE A 9 -0.65 -12.48 -1.43
C ILE A 9 -1.14 -13.94 -1.50
N LEU A 10 -2.42 -14.06 -1.83
CA LEU A 10 -3.29 -15.22 -2.07
C LEU A 10 -2.71 -16.45 -2.82
N SER A 11 -3.33 -17.61 -2.56
CA SER A 11 -3.60 -18.66 -3.55
C SER A 11 -4.83 -19.51 -3.20
N VAL A 12 -5.41 -20.15 -4.21
CA VAL A 12 -6.80 -20.63 -4.38
C VAL A 12 -6.88 -22.17 -4.41
N SER A 13 -8.08 -22.73 -4.15
CA SER A 13 -8.74 -23.93 -4.76
C SER A 13 -8.78 -25.27 -3.98
N LEU A 14 -9.99 -25.85 -3.84
CA LEU A 14 -10.41 -27.27 -4.07
C LEU A 14 -11.88 -27.41 -3.57
N ALA A 15 -12.93 -27.74 -4.32
CA ALA A 15 -13.30 -28.88 -5.19
C ALA A 15 -13.65 -30.19 -4.44
N ILE A 16 -14.95 -30.46 -4.27
CA ILE A 16 -15.61 -31.77 -4.01
C ILE A 16 -17.06 -31.60 -4.48
N GLY A 17 -17.77 -32.47 -5.17
CA GLY A 17 -17.57 -33.83 -5.67
C GLY A 17 -18.96 -34.32 -6.07
N SER A 18 -19.09 -34.86 -7.28
CA SER A 18 -20.29 -35.48 -7.82
C SER A 18 -20.34 -36.95 -7.42
N ALA A 19 -21.50 -37.44 -6.97
CA ALA A 19 -21.80 -38.86 -6.89
C ALA A 19 -23.22 -39.11 -7.43
N ALA A 20 -23.28 -39.94 -8.47
CA ALA A 20 -24.50 -40.52 -9.00
C ALA A 20 -24.96 -41.68 -8.11
N VAL A 21 -26.27 -41.84 -7.94
CA VAL A 21 -26.89 -43.06 -7.42
C VAL A 21 -27.84 -43.59 -8.48
N LEU A 22 -27.65 -44.85 -8.84
CA LEU A 22 -28.44 -45.64 -9.79
C LEU A 22 -29.54 -46.44 -9.06
N SER A 23 -30.66 -46.62 -9.77
CA SER A 23 -31.68 -47.69 -9.65
C SER A 23 -32.71 -47.63 -8.51
N PRO A 24 -33.93 -48.23 -8.62
CA PRO A 24 -34.39 -49.21 -9.62
C PRO A 24 -35.75 -48.93 -10.30
N VAL A 25 -36.00 -49.70 -11.36
CA VAL A 25 -37.32 -49.96 -11.97
C VAL A 25 -38.15 -50.81 -11.00
N GLY A 26 -39.41 -50.42 -10.76
CA GLY A 26 -40.35 -51.24 -10.00
C GLY A 26 -41.66 -50.53 -9.65
N THR A 27 -42.74 -50.96 -10.32
CA THR A 27 -44.16 -50.85 -9.94
C THR A 27 -44.82 -49.46 -9.91
N SER A 28 -45.74 -49.23 -10.84
CA SER A 28 -46.72 -48.15 -10.82
C SER A 28 -47.72 -48.34 -9.68
N GLN A 29 -47.44 -47.79 -8.51
CA GLN A 29 -48.50 -47.32 -7.62
C GLN A 29 -49.02 -46.00 -8.18
N VAL A 30 -50.28 -45.98 -8.59
CA VAL A 30 -50.97 -44.74 -8.96
C VAL A 30 -51.25 -43.98 -7.67
N GLU A 31 -50.35 -43.07 -7.31
CA GLU A 31 -50.64 -42.05 -6.31
C GLU A 31 -51.90 -41.28 -6.74
N ALA A 32 -52.90 -41.28 -5.88
CA ALA A 32 -54.13 -40.56 -6.10
C ALA A 32 -53.84 -39.06 -6.11
N SER A 33 -53.67 -38.46 -7.29
CA SER A 33 -53.36 -37.03 -7.47
C SER A 33 -54.21 -36.17 -6.53
N SER A 34 -53.55 -35.33 -5.72
CA SER A 34 -54.22 -34.43 -4.78
C SER A 34 -54.99 -33.33 -5.52
N THR A 35 -56.11 -32.92 -4.93
CA THR A 35 -56.99 -31.89 -5.52
C THR A 35 -56.40 -30.50 -5.28
N VAL A 36 -56.24 -29.72 -6.35
CA VAL A 36 -55.73 -28.34 -6.31
C VAL A 36 -56.88 -27.37 -6.58
N LYS A 37 -57.22 -26.53 -5.59
CA LYS A 37 -58.20 -25.44 -5.72
C LYS A 37 -57.51 -24.15 -6.18
N PHE A 38 -58.20 -23.37 -7.01
CA PHE A 38 -57.73 -22.08 -7.51
C PHE A 38 -58.92 -21.14 -7.77
N SER A 39 -58.67 -19.83 -7.88
CA SER A 39 -59.72 -18.85 -8.20
C SER A 39 -60.47 -19.23 -9.47
N LYS A 40 -61.82 -19.22 -9.41
CA LYS A 40 -62.67 -19.61 -10.54
C LYS A 40 -62.26 -18.88 -11.82
N LYS A 41 -62.01 -19.64 -12.89
CA LYS A 41 -61.66 -19.16 -14.23
C LYS A 41 -62.62 -19.74 -15.26
N SER A 42 -62.90 -18.95 -16.29
CA SER A 42 -63.65 -19.39 -17.46
C SER A 42 -62.72 -20.02 -18.49
N TYR A 43 -63.16 -21.12 -19.07
CA TYR A 43 -62.47 -21.85 -20.12
C TYR A 43 -63.42 -22.08 -21.30
N ILE A 44 -62.87 -22.25 -22.50
CA ILE A 44 -63.61 -22.54 -23.72
C ILE A 44 -63.23 -23.95 -24.18
N SER A 45 -64.23 -24.78 -24.48
CA SER A 45 -64.02 -26.10 -25.07
C SER A 45 -63.37 -25.99 -26.46
N THR A 46 -62.30 -26.74 -26.70
CA THR A 46 -61.58 -26.74 -27.99
C THR A 46 -62.17 -27.74 -28.99
N THR A 47 -62.99 -28.68 -28.50
CA THR A 47 -63.74 -29.69 -29.25
C THR A 47 -65.08 -29.99 -28.56
N ASN A 48 -65.92 -30.85 -29.16
CA ASN A 48 -67.06 -31.44 -28.45
C ASN A 48 -66.51 -32.37 -27.36
N VAL A 49 -66.69 -32.01 -26.10
CA VAL A 49 -66.03 -32.69 -24.98
C VAL A 49 -67.03 -33.14 -23.91
N ASN A 50 -66.84 -34.35 -23.39
CA ASN A 50 -67.71 -34.90 -22.35
C ASN A 50 -67.29 -34.43 -20.96
N ILE A 51 -68.26 -33.92 -20.19
CA ILE A 51 -68.17 -33.77 -18.74
C ILE A 51 -68.55 -35.11 -18.11
N ARG A 52 -67.74 -35.60 -17.17
CA ARG A 52 -67.90 -36.91 -16.52
C ARG A 52 -68.13 -36.78 -15.01
N SER A 53 -68.69 -37.81 -14.39
CA SER A 53 -68.97 -37.80 -12.93
C SER A 53 -67.69 -37.83 -12.07
N GLY A 54 -66.55 -38.28 -12.62
CA GLY A 54 -65.24 -38.27 -11.97
C GLY A 54 -64.07 -38.00 -12.93
N PRO A 55 -62.84 -37.77 -12.40
CA PRO A 55 -61.66 -37.30 -13.15
C PRO A 55 -60.95 -38.42 -13.94
N SER A 56 -61.70 -39.16 -14.74
CA SER A 56 -61.21 -40.22 -15.63
C SER A 56 -62.26 -40.55 -16.69
N THR A 57 -61.83 -41.13 -17.82
CA THR A 57 -62.73 -41.61 -18.87
C THR A 57 -63.60 -42.80 -18.44
N LYS A 58 -63.24 -43.49 -17.35
CA LYS A 58 -64.02 -44.62 -16.78
C LYS A 58 -65.33 -44.17 -16.12
N TYR A 59 -65.43 -42.91 -15.70
CA TYR A 59 -66.64 -42.37 -15.09
C TYR A 59 -67.72 -42.05 -16.13
N SER A 60 -68.98 -42.23 -15.72
CA SER A 60 -70.16 -42.01 -16.55
C SER A 60 -70.21 -40.59 -17.10
N LYS A 61 -70.71 -40.46 -18.33
CA LYS A 61 -70.91 -39.18 -19.02
C LYS A 61 -72.10 -38.45 -18.39
N VAL A 62 -71.88 -37.21 -17.97
CA VAL A 62 -72.92 -36.31 -17.44
C VAL A 62 -73.57 -35.52 -18.59
N ILE A 63 -72.75 -34.91 -19.45
CA ILE A 63 -73.20 -34.15 -20.63
C ILE A 63 -72.04 -33.93 -21.62
N THR A 64 -72.34 -33.71 -22.91
CA THR A 64 -71.36 -33.21 -23.89
C THR A 64 -71.45 -31.69 -23.99
N VAL A 65 -70.32 -31.01 -23.84
CA VAL A 65 -70.17 -29.57 -24.08
C VAL A 65 -69.73 -29.38 -25.54
N PRO A 66 -70.53 -28.72 -26.39
CA PRO A 66 -70.14 -28.44 -27.78
C PRO A 66 -68.86 -27.60 -27.86
N LYS A 67 -68.10 -27.73 -28.96
CA LYS A 67 -66.91 -26.92 -29.25
C LYS A 67 -67.22 -25.42 -29.17
N GLY A 68 -66.33 -24.66 -28.53
CA GLY A 68 -66.46 -23.21 -28.41
C GLY A 68 -67.38 -22.74 -27.28
N LYS A 69 -67.96 -23.64 -26.49
CA LYS A 69 -68.79 -23.28 -25.33
C LYS A 69 -67.94 -23.06 -24.08
N THR A 70 -68.42 -22.18 -23.22
CA THR A 70 -67.70 -21.77 -22.01
C THR A 70 -68.06 -22.68 -20.84
N VAL A 71 -67.06 -23.08 -20.08
CA VAL A 71 -67.18 -23.79 -18.80
C VAL A 71 -66.36 -23.07 -17.74
N THR A 72 -66.78 -23.16 -16.48
CA THR A 72 -66.08 -22.49 -15.37
C THR A 72 -65.46 -23.53 -14.43
N SER A 73 -64.19 -23.36 -14.07
CA SER A 73 -63.49 -24.25 -13.13
C SER A 73 -62.73 -23.46 -12.06
N GLY A 74 -62.72 -23.95 -10.83
CA GLY A 74 -61.88 -23.47 -9.74
C GLY A 74 -61.15 -24.60 -9.01
N GLU A 75 -61.10 -25.78 -9.63
CA GLU A 75 -60.57 -26.98 -9.01
C GLU A 75 -60.10 -27.96 -10.08
N LYS A 76 -58.92 -28.55 -9.88
CA LYS A 76 -58.40 -29.62 -10.74
C LYS A 76 -57.82 -30.76 -9.91
N ARG A 77 -57.78 -31.95 -10.51
CA ARG A 77 -57.14 -33.15 -9.97
C ARG A 77 -56.39 -33.80 -11.12
N GLY A 78 -55.06 -33.83 -11.01
CA GLY A 78 -54.18 -34.15 -12.13
C GLY A 78 -54.46 -33.25 -13.36
N SER A 79 -54.66 -33.89 -14.51
CA SER A 79 -55.00 -33.23 -15.79
C SER A 79 -56.49 -32.96 -15.98
N TRP A 80 -57.35 -33.30 -15.02
CA TRP A 80 -58.80 -33.12 -15.10
C TRP A 80 -59.27 -31.91 -14.30
N TYR A 81 -60.16 -31.13 -14.88
CA TYR A 81 -60.73 -29.92 -14.30
C TYR A 81 -62.18 -30.16 -13.92
N LYS A 82 -62.55 -29.83 -12.68
CA LYS A 82 -63.94 -29.83 -12.25
C LYS A 82 -64.60 -28.58 -12.79
N VAL A 83 -65.50 -28.76 -13.74
CA VAL A 83 -66.13 -27.70 -14.52
C VAL A 83 -67.63 -27.67 -14.28
N SER A 84 -68.21 -26.47 -14.33
CA SER A 84 -69.65 -26.24 -14.42
C SER A 84 -69.99 -25.70 -15.81
N TYR A 85 -71.00 -26.31 -16.45
CA TYR A 85 -71.51 -25.91 -17.76
C TYR A 85 -73.00 -25.56 -17.65
N THR A 86 -73.33 -24.31 -17.99
CA THR A 86 -74.71 -23.81 -18.02
C THR A 86 -75.20 -23.71 -19.46
N TYR A 87 -76.39 -24.26 -19.74
CA TYR A 87 -77.03 -24.24 -21.06
C TYR A 87 -78.55 -24.09 -20.92
N THR A 88 -79.24 -23.69 -22.00
CA THR A 88 -80.70 -23.56 -22.01
C THR A 88 -81.33 -24.85 -22.51
N SER A 89 -82.31 -25.38 -21.79
CA SER A 89 -83.11 -26.55 -22.18
C SER A 89 -84.58 -26.26 -21.92
N LYS A 90 -85.47 -26.44 -22.91
CA LYS A 90 -86.91 -26.13 -22.83
C LYS A 90 -87.19 -24.75 -22.20
N GLY A 91 -86.46 -23.72 -22.65
CA GLY A 91 -86.60 -22.34 -22.17
C GLY A 91 -85.98 -22.02 -20.80
N LYS A 92 -85.52 -23.01 -20.03
CA LYS A 92 -84.93 -22.81 -18.70
C LYS A 92 -83.40 -23.00 -18.71
N LYS A 93 -82.66 -22.20 -17.93
CA LYS A 93 -81.21 -22.35 -17.75
C LYS A 93 -80.91 -23.50 -16.79
N VAL A 94 -80.15 -24.48 -17.25
CA VAL A 94 -79.75 -25.66 -16.48
C VAL A 94 -78.22 -25.68 -16.36
N SER A 95 -77.69 -25.94 -15.17
CA SER A 95 -76.25 -26.10 -14.93
C SER A 95 -75.91 -27.55 -14.58
N LYS A 96 -74.87 -28.10 -15.22
CA LYS A 96 -74.33 -29.42 -14.90
C LYS A 96 -72.86 -29.31 -14.53
N THR A 97 -72.46 -30.00 -13.47
CA THR A 97 -71.08 -29.99 -12.95
C THR A 97 -70.48 -31.39 -13.07
N GLY A 98 -69.19 -31.45 -13.39
CA GLY A 98 -68.43 -32.71 -13.43
C GLY A 98 -66.99 -32.43 -13.87
N TRP A 99 -66.30 -33.43 -14.38
CA TRP A 99 -64.88 -33.36 -14.72
C TRP A 99 -64.64 -33.44 -16.23
N VAL A 100 -63.71 -32.62 -16.72
CA VAL A 100 -63.28 -32.60 -18.12
C VAL A 100 -61.75 -32.59 -18.22
N SER A 101 -61.17 -33.23 -19.24
CA SER A 101 -59.73 -33.19 -19.45
C SER A 101 -59.27 -31.78 -19.85
N GLY A 102 -58.21 -31.30 -19.20
CA GLY A 102 -57.58 -30.00 -19.44
C GLY A 102 -57.08 -29.82 -20.87
N SER A 103 -56.77 -30.91 -21.58
CA SER A 103 -56.36 -30.89 -22.99
C SER A 103 -57.45 -30.37 -23.93
N TYR A 104 -58.71 -30.42 -23.52
CA TYR A 104 -59.87 -30.03 -24.34
C TYR A 104 -60.50 -28.71 -23.94
N ILE A 105 -59.85 -27.97 -23.03
CA ILE A 105 -60.30 -26.65 -22.59
C ILE A 105 -59.12 -25.67 -22.58
N ARG A 106 -59.37 -24.41 -22.97
CA ARG A 106 -58.37 -23.33 -22.88
C ARG A 106 -58.94 -22.13 -22.18
N THR A 107 -58.11 -21.32 -21.51
CA THR A 107 -58.58 -20.12 -20.79
C THR A 107 -59.31 -19.14 -21.71
N ALA A 108 -60.47 -18.67 -21.25
CA ALA A 108 -61.25 -17.62 -21.90
C ALA A 108 -60.69 -16.25 -21.45
N SER A 109 -59.69 -15.70 -22.15
CA SER A 109 -59.17 -14.37 -21.81
C SER A 109 -59.92 -13.27 -22.58
N THR A 110 -60.70 -12.46 -21.86
CA THR A 110 -61.45 -11.31 -22.37
C THR A 110 -60.85 -9.95 -21.98
N SER A 111 -59.81 -9.93 -21.14
CA SER A 111 -59.17 -8.70 -20.64
C SER A 111 -58.05 -8.19 -21.55
N THR A 112 -57.97 -6.86 -21.67
CA THR A 112 -56.87 -6.17 -22.35
C THR A 112 -55.65 -6.09 -21.42
N VAL A 113 -54.49 -6.50 -21.91
CA VAL A 113 -53.19 -6.43 -21.21
C VAL A 113 -52.39 -5.27 -21.78
N LYS A 114 -52.07 -4.27 -20.94
CA LYS A 114 -51.18 -3.16 -21.30
C LYS A 114 -49.71 -3.57 -21.07
N PHE A 115 -48.81 -3.05 -21.90
CA PHE A 115 -47.36 -3.24 -21.81
C PHE A 115 -46.62 -2.00 -22.34
N ALA A 116 -45.31 -1.91 -22.11
CA ALA A 116 -44.50 -0.79 -22.58
C ALA A 116 -44.60 -0.66 -24.11
N LYS A 117 -44.75 0.58 -24.61
CA LYS A 117 -44.86 0.84 -26.05
C LYS A 117 -43.68 0.19 -26.79
N THR A 118 -44.00 -0.79 -27.63
CA THR A 118 -43.03 -1.67 -28.30
C THR A 118 -43.21 -1.55 -29.81
N SER A 119 -42.11 -1.43 -30.52
CA SER A 119 -42.02 -1.45 -31.97
C SER A 119 -41.98 -2.87 -32.48
N TYR A 120 -42.86 -3.19 -33.41
CA TYR A 120 -42.97 -4.48 -34.08
C TYR A 120 -42.82 -4.31 -35.59
N GLN A 121 -42.47 -5.40 -36.27
CA GLN A 121 -42.49 -5.54 -37.71
C GLN A 121 -43.48 -6.64 -38.07
N THR A 122 -44.30 -6.42 -39.09
CA THR A 122 -45.22 -7.42 -39.62
C THR A 122 -44.44 -8.54 -40.32
N THR A 123 -44.74 -9.80 -39.99
CA THR A 123 -44.11 -10.98 -40.62
C THR A 123 -44.87 -11.47 -41.85
N SER A 124 -46.10 -11.00 -42.03
CA SER A 124 -47.00 -11.24 -43.17
C SER A 124 -47.87 -10.01 -43.42
N GLY A 125 -48.70 -10.02 -44.47
CA GLY A 125 -49.73 -9.01 -44.65
C GLY A 125 -50.80 -9.12 -43.57
N LEU A 126 -50.96 -8.11 -42.71
CA LEU A 126 -51.88 -8.14 -41.58
C LEU A 126 -53.10 -7.26 -41.82
N THR A 127 -54.30 -7.82 -41.64
CA THR A 127 -55.53 -7.02 -41.69
C THR A 127 -55.76 -6.34 -40.35
N MET A 128 -55.62 -5.02 -40.31
CA MET A 128 -55.99 -4.18 -39.17
C MET A 128 -57.51 -4.04 -39.12
N ARG A 129 -58.10 -4.23 -37.93
CA ARG A 129 -59.54 -4.17 -37.70
C ARG A 129 -59.91 -3.20 -36.58
N THR A 130 -61.16 -2.79 -36.53
CA THR A 130 -61.66 -1.86 -35.49
C THR A 130 -61.69 -2.47 -34.09
N GLY A 131 -61.63 -3.81 -33.95
CA GLY A 131 -61.60 -4.51 -32.66
C GLY A 131 -60.89 -5.87 -32.72
N ALA A 132 -60.61 -6.46 -31.56
CA ALA A 132 -59.88 -7.73 -31.37
C ALA A 132 -60.68 -9.00 -31.77
N SER A 133 -61.14 -9.07 -33.02
CA SER A 133 -61.86 -10.21 -33.60
C SER A 133 -61.83 -10.15 -35.13
N SER A 134 -61.78 -11.32 -35.78
CA SER A 134 -61.84 -11.43 -37.24
C SER A 134 -63.17 -10.97 -37.83
N LYS A 135 -64.23 -10.89 -37.01
CA LYS A 135 -65.56 -10.39 -37.39
C LYS A 135 -65.65 -8.85 -37.44
N ASN A 136 -64.69 -8.12 -36.86
CA ASN A 136 -64.72 -6.65 -36.84
C ASN A 136 -64.36 -6.05 -38.20
N LYS A 137 -64.88 -4.85 -38.48
CA LYS A 137 -64.67 -4.13 -39.75
C LYS A 137 -63.17 -3.94 -40.04
N LYS A 138 -62.79 -4.15 -41.31
CA LYS A 138 -61.43 -3.92 -41.81
C LYS A 138 -61.14 -2.41 -41.83
N VAL A 139 -59.99 -2.02 -41.28
CA VAL A 139 -59.45 -0.65 -41.34
C VAL A 139 -58.50 -0.53 -42.53
N ILE A 140 -57.47 -1.36 -42.59
CA ILE A 140 -56.47 -1.41 -43.66
C ILE A 140 -55.73 -2.76 -43.64
N THR A 141 -55.10 -3.15 -44.74
CA THR A 141 -54.10 -4.24 -44.74
C THR A 141 -52.70 -3.63 -44.63
N ILE A 142 -51.96 -3.99 -43.57
CA ILE A 142 -50.57 -3.59 -43.36
C ILE A 142 -49.68 -4.58 -44.12
N PRO A 143 -48.87 -4.14 -45.10
CA PRO A 143 -47.96 -5.03 -45.83
C PRO A 143 -46.96 -5.75 -44.91
N LYS A 144 -46.41 -6.87 -45.37
CA LYS A 144 -45.29 -7.57 -44.73
C LYS A 144 -44.08 -6.63 -44.62
N GLY A 145 -43.33 -6.73 -43.52
CA GLY A 145 -42.09 -5.97 -43.30
C GLY A 145 -42.28 -4.53 -42.83
N LYS A 146 -43.52 -4.07 -42.63
CA LYS A 146 -43.81 -2.72 -42.14
C LYS A 146 -43.72 -2.63 -40.62
N SER A 147 -43.23 -1.50 -40.12
CA SER A 147 -43.11 -1.24 -38.69
C SER A 147 -44.39 -0.67 -38.12
N VAL A 148 -44.79 -1.15 -36.94
CA VAL A 148 -45.93 -0.67 -36.16
C VAL A 148 -45.53 -0.52 -34.70
N THR A 149 -46.27 0.27 -33.92
CA THR A 149 -46.09 0.32 -32.46
C THR A 149 -47.31 -0.23 -31.75
N SER A 150 -47.12 -0.91 -30.63
CA SER A 150 -48.21 -1.41 -29.79
C SER A 150 -47.88 -1.24 -28.32
N ALA A 151 -48.90 -0.95 -27.51
CA ALA A 151 -48.79 -0.83 -26.05
C ALA A 151 -49.85 -1.68 -25.32
N GLU A 152 -50.71 -2.41 -26.05
CA GLU A 152 -51.70 -3.28 -25.45
C GLU A 152 -52.12 -4.42 -26.38
N LYS A 153 -52.51 -5.56 -25.78
CA LYS A 153 -53.01 -6.75 -26.46
C LYS A 153 -54.25 -7.32 -25.77
N LYS A 154 -55.11 -8.01 -26.52
CA LYS A 154 -56.30 -8.70 -26.02
C LYS A 154 -56.35 -10.09 -26.66
N GLY A 155 -56.09 -11.13 -25.86
CA GLY A 155 -55.80 -12.46 -26.38
C GLY A 155 -54.60 -12.43 -27.34
N ASN A 156 -54.81 -12.90 -28.57
CA ASN A 156 -53.79 -12.89 -29.64
C ASN A 156 -53.73 -11.58 -30.44
N TRP A 157 -54.65 -10.65 -30.19
CA TRP A 157 -54.74 -9.41 -30.96
C TRP A 157 -53.92 -8.31 -30.31
N TYR A 158 -53.11 -7.61 -31.10
CA TYR A 158 -52.34 -6.45 -30.69
C TYR A 158 -53.02 -5.19 -31.20
N LYS A 159 -53.21 -4.18 -30.34
CA LYS A 159 -53.62 -2.86 -30.79
C LYS A 159 -52.40 -2.11 -31.27
N VAL A 160 -52.33 -1.87 -32.57
CA VAL A 160 -51.18 -1.29 -33.25
C VAL A 160 -51.50 0.07 -33.82
N SER A 161 -50.52 0.96 -33.82
CA SER A 161 -50.51 2.20 -34.61
C SER A 161 -49.54 2.04 -35.76
N TYR A 162 -50.03 2.24 -36.98
CA TYR A 162 -49.29 2.14 -38.23
C TYR A 162 -49.29 3.48 -38.95
N THR A 163 -48.10 4.03 -39.17
CA THR A 163 -47.90 5.28 -39.92
C THR A 163 -47.35 4.95 -41.31
N TYR A 164 -47.98 5.50 -42.35
CA TYR A 164 -47.58 5.32 -43.75
C TYR A 164 -47.78 6.61 -44.55
N SER A 165 -47.02 6.78 -45.63
CA SER A 165 -47.18 7.90 -46.54
C SER A 165 -48.35 7.66 -47.48
N SER A 166 -49.23 8.64 -47.61
CA SER A 166 -50.34 8.66 -48.56
C SER A 166 -50.43 10.06 -49.16
N LYS A 167 -50.31 10.18 -50.49
CA LYS A 167 -50.31 11.47 -51.22
C LYS A 167 -49.33 12.49 -50.61
N GLY A 168 -48.11 12.06 -50.28
CA GLY A 168 -47.06 12.91 -49.72
C GLY A 168 -47.21 13.29 -48.24
N LYS A 169 -48.29 12.87 -47.56
CA LYS A 169 -48.52 13.14 -46.13
C LYS A 169 -48.44 11.86 -45.30
N ASN A 170 -47.91 11.97 -44.09
CA ASN A 170 -47.88 10.86 -43.13
C ASN A 170 -49.26 10.68 -42.49
N VAL A 171 -49.87 9.52 -42.72
CA VAL A 171 -51.16 9.13 -42.15
C VAL A 171 -50.93 8.04 -41.11
N THR A 172 -51.48 8.20 -39.90
CA THR A 172 -51.45 7.17 -38.86
C THR A 172 -52.83 6.55 -38.67
N LYS A 173 -52.91 5.22 -38.70
CA LYS A 173 -54.12 4.46 -38.37
C LYS A 173 -53.86 3.57 -37.17
N THR A 174 -54.86 3.45 -36.29
CA THR A 174 -54.82 2.59 -35.12
C THR A 174 -55.93 1.55 -35.19
N GLY A 175 -55.62 0.32 -34.82
CA GLY A 175 -56.57 -0.78 -34.81
C GLY A 175 -55.94 -2.07 -34.31
N TRP A 176 -56.66 -3.18 -34.42
CA TRP A 176 -56.24 -4.48 -33.91
C TRP A 176 -55.78 -5.39 -35.05
N VAL A 177 -54.62 -6.01 -34.88
CA VAL A 177 -54.12 -7.07 -35.76
C VAL A 177 -53.98 -8.37 -34.97
N ASP A 178 -54.22 -9.52 -35.61
CA ASP A 178 -53.94 -10.82 -35.01
C ASP A 178 -52.42 -11.10 -35.02
N ARG A 179 -52.01 -12.32 -34.70
CA ARG A 179 -50.64 -12.85 -34.82
C ARG A 179 -49.91 -12.39 -36.10
N GLY A 180 -48.58 -12.43 -36.06
CA GLY A 180 -47.71 -12.03 -37.16
C GLY A 180 -46.92 -10.75 -36.91
N LEU A 181 -46.67 -10.43 -35.64
CA LEU A 181 -45.78 -9.36 -35.21
C LEU A 181 -44.52 -9.96 -34.60
N LYS A 182 -43.35 -9.49 -35.03
CA LYS A 182 -42.07 -9.71 -34.36
C LYS A 182 -41.52 -8.39 -33.85
N GLU A 183 -40.85 -8.38 -32.71
CA GLU A 183 -40.19 -7.16 -32.24
C GLU A 183 -39.19 -6.64 -33.27
N TYR A 184 -39.15 -5.32 -33.42
CA TYR A 184 -38.35 -4.68 -34.45
C TYR A 184 -37.20 -3.88 -33.83
N TYR A 185 -35.98 -4.21 -34.25
CA TYR A 185 -34.76 -3.47 -33.91
C TYR A 185 -34.25 -2.75 -35.16
N ARG A 186 -33.86 -1.49 -35.00
CA ARG A 186 -33.31 -0.68 -36.08
C ARG A 186 -31.79 -0.64 -35.98
N TYR A 187 -31.11 -1.24 -36.94
CA TYR A 187 -29.65 -1.25 -37.03
C TYR A 187 -29.17 -0.11 -37.94
N SER A 188 -28.06 0.51 -37.56
CA SER A 188 -27.41 1.56 -38.33
C SER A 188 -25.91 1.46 -38.18
N THR A 189 -25.17 1.54 -39.28
CA THR A 189 -23.70 1.58 -39.28
C THR A 189 -23.22 2.95 -38.82
N THR A 190 -22.14 2.98 -38.05
CA THR A 190 -21.48 4.21 -37.56
C THR A 190 -19.99 4.16 -37.84
N LYS A 191 -19.33 5.31 -37.85
CA LYS A 191 -17.86 5.37 -37.82
C LYS A 191 -17.32 4.63 -36.59
N GLY A 192 -16.17 3.97 -36.74
CA GLY A 192 -15.51 3.25 -35.66
C GLY A 192 -15.24 4.18 -34.48
N THR A 193 -15.93 3.94 -33.36
CA THR A 193 -15.85 4.79 -32.16
C THR A 193 -15.44 3.98 -30.96
N ASN A 194 -14.48 4.49 -30.18
CA ASN A 194 -14.09 3.91 -28.91
C ASN A 194 -15.01 4.39 -27.80
N TYR A 195 -15.49 3.43 -27.01
CA TYR A 195 -16.35 3.63 -25.85
C TYR A 195 -15.68 3.01 -24.63
N TYR A 196 -15.84 3.67 -23.49
CA TYR A 196 -15.34 3.25 -22.19
C TYR A 196 -16.53 3.09 -21.27
N THR A 197 -16.58 1.99 -20.52
CA THR A 197 -17.64 1.76 -19.54
C THR A 197 -17.52 2.74 -18.37
N LYS A 198 -18.64 3.38 -18.00
CA LYS A 198 -18.69 4.36 -16.89
C LYS A 198 -18.62 3.70 -15.51
N LYS A 199 -18.92 2.40 -15.46
CA LYS A 199 -18.94 1.51 -14.29
C LYS A 199 -18.87 0.07 -14.78
N GLN A 200 -18.81 -0.91 -13.87
CA GLN A 200 -19.00 -2.30 -14.27
C GLN A 200 -20.32 -2.45 -15.05
N SER A 201 -20.24 -2.98 -16.27
CA SER A 201 -21.33 -2.98 -17.25
C SER A 201 -21.52 -4.36 -17.86
N ASN A 202 -22.71 -4.61 -18.41
CA ASN A 202 -23.09 -5.93 -18.92
C ASN A 202 -23.08 -5.96 -20.46
N LEU A 203 -22.63 -7.07 -21.02
CA LEU A 203 -22.74 -7.42 -22.43
C LEU A 203 -23.90 -8.40 -22.65
N HIS A 204 -24.72 -8.13 -23.65
CA HIS A 204 -25.92 -8.92 -23.97
C HIS A 204 -25.81 -9.55 -25.36
N SER A 205 -26.45 -10.71 -25.54
CA SER A 205 -26.51 -11.40 -26.85
C SER A 205 -27.48 -10.73 -27.83
N THR A 206 -28.44 -9.96 -27.31
CA THR A 206 -29.39 -9.13 -28.07
C THR A 206 -29.32 -7.68 -27.55
N PRO A 207 -29.75 -6.67 -28.33
CA PRO A 207 -29.75 -5.26 -27.92
C PRO A 207 -30.87 -4.94 -26.91
N ASP A 208 -31.03 -5.76 -25.88
CA ASP A 208 -32.05 -5.65 -24.84
C ASP A 208 -31.64 -6.45 -23.60
N THR A 209 -32.43 -6.33 -22.53
CA THR A 209 -32.20 -7.01 -21.24
C THR A 209 -33.16 -8.17 -20.98
N LYS A 210 -33.88 -8.66 -22.00
CA LYS A 210 -34.87 -9.75 -21.84
C LYS A 210 -34.17 -11.10 -21.63
N LYS A 211 -33.00 -11.26 -22.23
CA LYS A 211 -32.08 -12.38 -21.95
C LYS A 211 -31.09 -11.97 -20.86
N LYS A 212 -30.70 -12.96 -20.04
CA LYS A 212 -29.63 -12.80 -19.05
C LYS A 212 -28.36 -12.29 -19.73
N GLU A 213 -27.63 -11.44 -19.04
CA GLU A 213 -26.33 -10.94 -19.49
C GLU A 213 -25.37 -12.09 -19.77
N VAL A 214 -24.52 -11.93 -20.79
CA VAL A 214 -23.52 -12.92 -21.19
C VAL A 214 -22.21 -12.70 -20.44
N TYR A 215 -21.77 -11.43 -20.34
CA TYR A 215 -20.55 -11.05 -19.63
C TYR A 215 -20.74 -9.80 -18.80
N LYS A 216 -19.93 -9.67 -17.75
CA LYS A 216 -19.72 -8.43 -17.00
C LYS A 216 -18.32 -7.92 -17.30
N ILE A 217 -18.21 -6.65 -17.67
CA ILE A 217 -16.94 -5.99 -17.97
C ILE A 217 -16.69 -4.84 -16.98
N PRO A 218 -15.45 -4.62 -16.53
CA PRO A 218 -15.14 -3.64 -15.49
C PRO A 218 -15.36 -2.20 -15.98
N ILE A 219 -15.25 -1.22 -15.07
CA ILE A 219 -15.18 0.22 -15.42
C ILE A 219 -13.97 0.51 -16.33
N ASN A 220 -14.08 1.52 -17.19
CA ASN A 220 -13.09 1.93 -18.17
C ASN A 220 -12.66 0.86 -19.19
N TYR A 221 -13.44 -0.21 -19.33
CA TYR A 221 -13.18 -1.21 -20.36
C TYR A 221 -13.42 -0.59 -21.75
N LYS A 222 -12.39 -0.59 -22.59
CA LYS A 222 -12.42 -0.01 -23.94
C LYS A 222 -13.09 -0.99 -24.90
N LEU A 223 -14.15 -0.53 -25.56
CA LEU A 223 -14.86 -1.23 -26.62
C LEU A 223 -14.84 -0.39 -27.89
N THR A 224 -14.68 -1.00 -29.05
CA THR A 224 -14.87 -0.32 -30.33
C THR A 224 -16.20 -0.76 -30.93
N SER A 225 -17.01 0.21 -31.37
CA SER A 225 -18.29 -0.05 -32.04
C SER A 225 -18.33 0.63 -33.41
N THR A 226 -18.90 -0.09 -34.38
CA THR A 226 -19.22 0.37 -35.74
C THR A 226 -20.71 0.29 -36.03
N GLN A 227 -21.53 -0.01 -35.03
CA GLN A 227 -22.97 -0.18 -35.22
C GLN A 227 -23.76 0.27 -33.99
N LYS A 228 -24.78 1.08 -34.27
CA LYS A 228 -25.80 1.53 -33.33
C LYS A 228 -27.10 0.78 -33.59
N VAL A 229 -27.76 0.34 -32.53
CA VAL A 229 -29.05 -0.35 -32.58
C VAL A 229 -30.06 0.37 -31.70
N ILE A 230 -31.24 0.67 -32.24
CA ILE A 230 -32.39 1.11 -31.46
C ILE A 230 -33.30 -0.10 -31.27
N ASN A 231 -33.50 -0.53 -30.03
CA ASN A 231 -34.29 -1.72 -29.73
C ASN A 231 -35.81 -1.43 -29.76
N SER A 232 -36.62 -2.47 -29.50
CA SER A 232 -38.07 -2.40 -29.69
C SER A 232 -38.76 -1.40 -28.75
N ILE A 233 -38.14 -1.02 -27.63
CA ILE A 233 -38.68 -0.02 -26.70
C ILE A 233 -37.99 1.36 -26.84
N GLY A 234 -37.16 1.56 -27.86
CA GLY A 234 -36.53 2.85 -28.17
C GLY A 234 -35.18 3.11 -27.49
N GLN A 235 -34.61 2.14 -26.77
CA GLN A 235 -33.28 2.29 -26.16
C GLN A 235 -32.18 2.17 -27.22
N THR A 236 -31.10 2.93 -27.03
CA THR A 236 -29.90 2.84 -27.87
C THR A 236 -28.88 1.87 -27.30
N TRP A 237 -28.35 1.00 -28.16
CA TRP A 237 -27.34 0.00 -27.87
C TRP A 237 -26.22 0.08 -28.90
N TYR A 238 -25.01 -0.32 -28.52
CA TYR A 238 -23.86 -0.43 -29.41
C TYR A 238 -23.42 -1.88 -29.54
N ARG A 239 -23.07 -2.29 -30.77
CA ARG A 239 -22.44 -3.60 -31.00
C ARG A 239 -20.97 -3.49 -30.64
N ALA A 240 -20.48 -4.38 -29.78
CA ALA A 240 -19.08 -4.46 -29.39
C ALA A 240 -18.53 -5.86 -29.65
N SER A 241 -17.30 -5.93 -30.17
CA SER A 241 -16.57 -7.18 -30.28
C SER A 241 -15.90 -7.51 -28.94
N TYR A 242 -16.14 -8.70 -28.42
CA TYR A 242 -15.54 -9.20 -27.18
C TYR A 242 -15.26 -10.70 -27.33
N LYS A 243 -14.00 -11.12 -27.08
CA LYS A 243 -13.55 -12.52 -27.25
C LYS A 243 -13.93 -13.13 -28.61
N GLY A 244 -13.76 -12.36 -29.69
CA GLY A 244 -14.04 -12.80 -31.07
C GLY A 244 -15.52 -12.90 -31.45
N LYS A 245 -16.45 -12.52 -30.56
CA LYS A 245 -17.90 -12.52 -30.81
C LYS A 245 -18.51 -11.14 -30.66
N ASN A 246 -19.63 -10.91 -31.35
CA ASN A 246 -20.38 -9.66 -31.28
C ASN A 246 -21.43 -9.72 -30.17
N TYR A 247 -21.40 -8.72 -29.28
CA TYR A 247 -22.38 -8.51 -28.22
C TYR A 247 -22.91 -7.08 -28.26
N TYR A 248 -23.91 -6.79 -27.44
CA TYR A 248 -24.51 -5.46 -27.33
C TYR A 248 -24.33 -4.89 -25.93
N ILE A 249 -24.00 -3.60 -25.88
CA ILE A 249 -23.90 -2.83 -24.64
C ILE A 249 -24.85 -1.63 -24.68
N TYR A 250 -25.51 -1.34 -23.57
CA TYR A 250 -26.42 -0.20 -23.46
C TYR A 250 -25.65 1.13 -23.58
N ALA A 251 -26.07 2.01 -24.48
CA ALA A 251 -25.36 3.26 -24.75
C ALA A 251 -25.24 4.16 -23.51
N GLY A 252 -26.21 4.13 -22.59
CA GLY A 252 -26.16 4.89 -21.34
C GLY A 252 -25.02 4.46 -20.39
N SER A 253 -24.53 3.23 -20.52
CA SER A 253 -23.47 2.66 -19.67
C SER A 253 -22.04 2.99 -20.12
N VAL A 254 -21.87 3.63 -21.28
CA VAL A 254 -20.57 3.95 -21.87
C VAL A 254 -20.43 5.42 -22.22
N SER A 255 -19.19 5.89 -22.35
CA SER A 255 -18.80 7.24 -22.80
C SER A 255 -17.65 7.17 -23.80
N THR A 256 -17.43 8.22 -24.59
CA THR A 256 -16.30 8.29 -25.53
C THR A 256 -14.96 8.61 -24.86
N LYS A 257 -14.98 8.92 -23.56
CA LYS A 257 -13.80 9.15 -22.72
C LYS A 257 -13.87 8.24 -21.48
N PRO A 258 -12.72 7.77 -20.96
CA PRO A 258 -12.69 7.02 -19.71
C PRO A 258 -13.13 7.90 -18.54
N THR A 259 -13.77 7.29 -17.55
CA THR A 259 -14.02 7.89 -16.25
C THR A 259 -12.71 7.95 -15.47
N ILE A 260 -12.18 9.16 -15.27
CA ILE A 260 -11.01 9.38 -14.42
C ILE A 260 -11.45 9.53 -12.96
N THR A 261 -10.70 8.90 -12.06
CA THR A 261 -10.91 9.02 -10.61
C THR A 261 -9.65 9.59 -10.00
N GLU A 262 -9.80 10.52 -9.07
CA GLU A 262 -8.69 11.12 -8.31
C GLU A 262 -8.69 10.55 -6.90
N THR A 263 -7.52 10.11 -6.44
CA THR A 263 -7.34 9.61 -5.08
C THR A 263 -6.32 10.48 -4.37
N ALA A 264 -6.68 11.02 -3.22
CA ALA A 264 -5.76 11.75 -2.37
C ALA A 264 -4.59 10.85 -1.95
N ILE A 265 -3.39 11.42 -1.92
CA ILE A 265 -2.17 10.70 -1.54
C ILE A 265 -1.46 11.44 -0.41
N ALA A 266 -0.71 10.70 0.40
CA ALA A 266 0.12 11.28 1.44
C ALA A 266 1.14 12.26 0.83
N ALA A 267 1.40 13.36 1.52
CA ALA A 267 2.37 14.36 1.10
C ALA A 267 3.77 13.75 1.03
N LYS A 268 4.24 13.54 -0.20
CA LYS A 268 5.59 13.03 -0.49
C LYS A 268 6.27 13.92 -1.51
N THR A 269 7.56 14.12 -1.31
CA THR A 269 8.39 14.93 -2.20
C THR A 269 8.67 14.21 -3.51
N HIS A 270 8.44 14.90 -4.62
CA HIS A 270 8.75 14.41 -5.96
C HIS A 270 9.56 15.44 -6.74
N LEU A 271 10.67 14.98 -7.32
CA LEU A 271 11.51 15.74 -8.23
C LEU A 271 10.90 15.74 -9.64
N ILE A 272 10.86 16.92 -10.25
CA ILE A 272 10.52 17.12 -11.65
C ILE A 272 11.75 16.84 -12.50
N LYS A 273 11.73 15.78 -13.32
CA LYS A 273 12.91 15.33 -14.07
C LYS A 273 13.26 16.21 -15.26
N ALA A 274 12.24 16.83 -15.87
CA ALA A 274 12.37 17.70 -17.03
C ALA A 274 11.26 18.77 -16.99
N LYS A 275 11.46 19.88 -17.70
CA LYS A 275 10.42 20.92 -17.82
C LYS A 275 9.10 20.28 -18.29
N VAL A 276 8.00 20.56 -17.60
CA VAL A 276 6.70 19.93 -17.88
C VAL A 276 5.56 20.95 -17.79
N SER A 277 4.61 20.86 -18.72
CA SER A 277 3.40 21.68 -18.71
C SER A 277 2.42 21.19 -17.64
N LEU A 278 1.97 22.10 -16.79
CA LEU A 278 0.87 21.90 -15.85
C LEU A 278 -0.46 22.08 -16.59
N ARG A 279 -1.28 21.03 -16.66
CA ARG A 279 -2.52 21.03 -17.47
C ARG A 279 -3.78 21.17 -16.63
N LYS A 280 -4.84 21.75 -17.21
CA LYS A 280 -6.13 21.99 -16.53
C LYS A 280 -6.82 20.69 -16.10
N THR A 281 -6.73 19.64 -16.90
CA THR A 281 -7.20 18.28 -16.55
C THR A 281 -6.09 17.26 -16.79
N ALA A 282 -6.28 16.04 -16.28
CA ALA A 282 -5.38 14.89 -16.44
C ALA A 282 -5.38 14.32 -17.87
N ASP A 283 -5.10 15.16 -18.86
CA ASP A 283 -5.15 14.86 -20.28
C ASP A 283 -4.07 15.67 -21.01
N SER A 284 -3.25 15.01 -21.83
CA SER A 284 -2.21 15.66 -22.62
C SER A 284 -2.73 16.62 -23.68
N SER A 285 -4.01 16.53 -24.08
CA SER A 285 -4.62 17.52 -24.97
C SER A 285 -5.31 18.67 -24.21
N SER A 286 -5.32 18.63 -22.88
CA SER A 286 -5.90 19.71 -22.07
C SER A 286 -5.08 20.99 -22.19
N SER A 287 -5.76 22.14 -22.06
CA SER A 287 -5.13 23.45 -21.97
C SER A 287 -4.08 23.50 -20.85
N VAL A 288 -3.00 24.21 -21.11
CA VAL A 288 -1.90 24.45 -20.19
C VAL A 288 -2.26 25.62 -19.28
N VAL A 289 -2.14 25.44 -17.97
CA VAL A 289 -2.38 26.49 -16.96
C VAL A 289 -1.06 27.09 -16.46
N GLY A 290 0.04 26.37 -16.58
CA GLY A 290 1.38 26.84 -16.24
C GLY A 290 2.46 25.86 -16.65
N GLU A 291 3.70 26.13 -16.27
CA GLU A 291 4.84 25.25 -16.53
C GLU A 291 5.66 25.07 -15.24
N VAL A 292 6.20 23.87 -15.06
CA VAL A 292 7.08 23.55 -13.94
C VAL A 292 8.49 23.29 -14.49
N PRO A 293 9.50 24.08 -14.08
CA PRO A 293 10.88 23.86 -14.50
C PRO A 293 11.44 22.51 -14.03
N SER A 294 12.45 22.01 -14.77
CA SER A 294 13.21 20.85 -14.33
C SER A 294 13.86 21.10 -12.96
N GLY A 295 13.88 20.06 -12.14
CA GLY A 295 14.57 20.05 -10.86
C GLY A 295 13.82 20.66 -9.68
N LYS A 296 12.60 21.17 -9.89
CA LYS A 296 11.71 21.53 -8.78
C LYS A 296 11.31 20.27 -8.02
N ILE A 297 11.23 20.38 -6.69
CA ILE A 297 10.71 19.34 -5.82
C ILE A 297 9.37 19.84 -5.27
N LEU A 298 8.32 19.04 -5.46
CA LEU A 298 6.95 19.41 -5.12
C LEU A 298 6.23 18.28 -4.37
N TYR A 299 5.04 18.58 -3.85
CA TYR A 299 4.15 17.63 -3.19
C TYR A 299 2.90 17.41 -4.06
N PRO A 300 2.86 16.35 -4.88
CA PRO A 300 1.60 15.93 -5.48
C PRO A 300 0.57 15.59 -4.40
N THR A 301 -0.67 16.04 -4.60
CA THR A 301 -1.76 15.87 -3.62
C THR A 301 -2.69 14.72 -3.99
N HIS A 302 -2.82 14.42 -5.28
CA HIS A 302 -3.67 13.33 -5.78
C HIS A 302 -2.96 12.55 -6.88
N LYS A 303 -3.29 11.25 -6.95
CA LYS A 303 -3.00 10.38 -8.09
C LYS A 303 -4.28 10.14 -8.87
N VAL A 304 -4.21 10.26 -10.18
CA VAL A 304 -5.34 10.03 -11.10
C VAL A 304 -5.24 8.61 -11.66
N SER A 305 -6.37 7.94 -11.86
CA SER A 305 -6.43 6.55 -12.35
C SER A 305 -5.74 6.31 -13.69
N ASN A 306 -5.51 7.34 -14.49
CA ASN A 306 -4.77 7.29 -15.75
C ASN A 306 -3.28 7.65 -15.62
N GLY A 307 -2.72 7.65 -14.41
CA GLY A 307 -1.29 7.83 -14.16
C GLY A 307 -0.82 9.30 -14.08
N TRP A 308 -1.74 10.26 -14.09
CA TRP A 308 -1.45 11.67 -13.84
C TRP A 308 -1.44 11.99 -12.35
N TYR A 309 -0.85 13.12 -12.00
CA TYR A 309 -0.75 13.61 -10.64
C TYR A 309 -1.19 15.07 -10.57
N LYS A 310 -1.97 15.40 -9.54
CA LYS A 310 -2.41 16.76 -9.25
C LYS A 310 -1.42 17.43 -8.31
N LEU A 311 -1.01 18.66 -8.62
CA LEU A 311 -0.12 19.45 -7.78
C LEU A 311 -0.37 20.96 -7.95
N SER A 312 0.24 21.75 -7.07
CA SER A 312 0.26 23.21 -7.16
C SER A 312 1.68 23.74 -7.38
N TYR A 313 1.83 24.73 -8.26
CA TYR A 313 3.08 25.43 -8.51
C TYR A 313 2.79 26.87 -8.96
N GLY A 314 3.50 27.85 -8.37
CA GLY A 314 3.32 29.28 -8.72
C GLY A 314 1.88 29.78 -8.50
N GLY A 315 1.20 29.31 -7.45
CA GLY A 315 -0.20 29.65 -7.15
C GLY A 315 -1.23 28.94 -8.05
N LYS A 316 -0.81 28.13 -9.02
CA LYS A 316 -1.70 27.43 -9.95
C LYS A 316 -1.77 25.95 -9.65
N THR A 317 -2.98 25.39 -9.66
CA THR A 317 -3.21 23.94 -9.51
C THR A 317 -3.51 23.30 -10.86
N GLY A 318 -2.91 22.15 -11.12
CA GLY A 318 -3.21 21.37 -12.32
C GLY A 318 -2.59 19.97 -12.27
N TYR A 319 -2.48 19.34 -13.43
CA TYR A 319 -2.10 17.94 -13.58
C TYR A 319 -0.85 17.80 -14.44
N ILE A 320 0.03 16.86 -14.06
CA ILE A 320 1.18 16.43 -14.85
C ILE A 320 1.23 14.91 -14.96
N ALA A 321 1.86 14.40 -16.02
CA ALA A 321 2.04 12.97 -16.20
C ALA A 321 3.01 12.41 -15.15
N GLY A 322 2.69 11.27 -14.55
CA GLY A 322 3.54 10.63 -13.53
C GLY A 322 4.94 10.27 -14.03
N SER A 323 5.12 10.07 -15.34
CA SER A 323 6.42 9.84 -15.98
C SER A 323 7.40 11.02 -15.83
N SER A 324 6.89 12.23 -15.54
CA SER A 324 7.71 13.44 -15.32
C SER A 324 8.20 13.57 -13.87
N LEU A 325 7.71 12.71 -12.97
CA LEU A 325 8.00 12.73 -11.54
C LEU A 325 8.97 11.61 -11.14
N GLN A 326 9.75 11.89 -10.11
CA GLN A 326 10.55 10.91 -9.38
C GLN A 326 10.35 11.13 -7.88
N GLU A 327 9.82 10.14 -7.16
CA GLU A 327 9.73 10.21 -5.69
C GLU A 327 11.14 10.30 -5.09
N VAL A 328 11.35 11.25 -4.18
CA VAL A 328 12.62 11.53 -3.51
C VAL A 328 12.39 11.77 -2.03
N ARG A 329 13.46 11.68 -1.23
CA ARG A 329 13.51 12.18 0.15
C ARG A 329 14.46 13.36 0.18
N THR A 330 14.05 14.48 0.75
CA THR A 330 14.90 15.68 0.83
C THR A 330 14.75 16.39 2.15
N GLY A 331 15.86 16.89 2.69
CA GLY A 331 15.87 17.82 3.81
C GLY A 331 15.69 19.29 3.41
N ASP A 332 15.48 19.59 2.12
CA ASP A 332 15.14 20.94 1.67
C ASP A 332 13.80 21.39 2.29
N PRO A 333 13.71 22.56 2.93
CA PRO A 333 12.44 23.08 3.44
C PRO A 333 11.42 23.42 2.34
N LEU A 334 11.85 23.60 1.09
CA LEU A 334 11.05 23.93 -0.11
C LEU A 334 10.24 25.24 -0.06
N SER A 335 10.04 25.84 1.12
CA SER A 335 9.30 27.08 1.33
C SER A 335 10.22 28.28 1.53
N SER A 336 11.10 28.21 2.53
CA SER A 336 12.04 29.28 2.88
C SER A 336 13.36 28.71 3.34
N ARG A 337 14.45 29.38 2.95
CA ARG A 337 15.81 29.10 3.42
C ARG A 337 16.23 29.99 4.59
N SER A 338 15.28 30.70 5.21
CA SER A 338 15.52 31.43 6.46
C SER A 338 15.62 30.46 7.64
N GLY A 339 16.76 30.44 8.34
CA GLY A 339 16.90 29.68 9.58
C GLY A 339 18.27 29.03 9.76
N TYR A 340 18.44 28.33 10.88
CA TYR A 340 19.72 27.73 11.27
C TYR A 340 20.28 26.69 10.29
N GLN A 341 19.44 26.09 9.44
CA GLN A 341 19.91 25.15 8.43
C GLN A 341 20.84 25.80 7.38
N PHE A 342 20.76 27.12 7.21
CA PHE A 342 21.47 27.86 6.15
C PHE A 342 22.34 29.03 6.66
N ILE A 343 22.52 29.18 7.97
CA ILE A 343 23.49 30.17 8.49
C ILE A 343 24.92 29.72 8.22
N ASP A 344 25.82 30.66 7.94
CA ASP A 344 27.25 30.37 7.86
C ASP A 344 27.78 30.01 9.27
N LEU A 345 28.16 28.75 9.44
CA LEU A 345 28.63 28.16 10.70
C LEU A 345 30.03 28.61 11.10
N ARG A 346 30.67 29.48 10.31
CA ARG A 346 31.90 30.18 10.69
C ARG A 346 31.63 31.50 11.40
N LYS A 347 30.38 31.98 11.38
CA LYS A 347 29.95 33.18 12.12
C LYS A 347 29.75 32.83 13.59
N LYS A 348 30.29 33.69 14.47
CA LYS A 348 30.16 33.55 15.92
C LYS A 348 28.69 33.56 16.33
N SER A 349 28.34 32.74 17.33
CA SER A 349 27.00 32.71 17.92
C SER A 349 26.95 33.58 19.18
N THR A 350 25.77 34.13 19.49
CA THR A 350 25.46 34.84 20.74
C THR A 350 24.95 33.91 21.86
N VAL A 351 24.90 32.60 21.63
CA VAL A 351 24.41 31.62 22.61
C VAL A 351 25.23 31.67 23.92
N THR A 352 24.54 31.50 25.05
CA THR A 352 25.18 31.43 26.38
C THR A 352 25.32 29.99 26.86
N ALA A 353 26.28 29.75 27.78
CA ALA A 353 26.47 28.44 28.39
C ALA A 353 25.20 27.98 29.12
N THR A 354 24.49 28.91 29.78
CA THR A 354 23.22 28.66 30.46
C THR A 354 22.14 28.15 29.53
N GLN A 355 21.98 28.73 28.33
CA GLN A 355 21.00 28.24 27.35
C GLN A 355 21.28 26.79 26.94
N ILE A 356 22.54 26.48 26.64
CA ILE A 356 22.97 25.11 26.27
C ILE A 356 22.72 24.15 27.43
N ASN A 357 23.16 24.51 28.63
CA ASN A 357 23.03 23.69 29.83
C ASN A 357 21.57 23.43 30.21
N ASN A 358 20.69 24.43 30.14
CA ASN A 358 19.28 24.30 30.45
C ASN A 358 18.56 23.32 29.51
N TYR A 359 18.91 23.36 28.22
CA TYR A 359 18.34 22.44 27.23
C TYR A 359 18.75 20.99 27.51
N ILE A 360 20.02 20.74 27.83
CA ILE A 360 20.51 19.41 28.23
C ILE A 360 19.88 18.97 29.55
N ALA A 361 19.82 19.85 30.55
CA ALA A 361 19.24 19.56 31.86
C ALA A 361 17.77 19.18 31.77
N SER A 362 17.00 19.82 30.88
CA SER A 362 15.59 19.48 30.63
C SER A 362 15.44 18.07 30.05
N TYR A 363 16.34 17.65 29.16
CA TYR A 363 16.38 16.27 28.67
C TYR A 363 16.71 15.27 29.79
N VAL A 364 17.74 15.57 30.60
CA VAL A 364 18.13 14.72 31.75
C VAL A 364 16.97 14.58 32.74
N LYS A 365 16.32 15.69 33.10
CA LYS A 365 15.16 15.70 34.01
C LYS A 365 13.98 14.89 33.47
N SER A 366 13.66 15.04 32.19
CA SER A 366 12.50 14.34 31.59
C SER A 366 12.73 12.85 31.33
N THR A 367 13.98 12.43 31.16
CA THR A 367 14.30 11.04 30.81
C THR A 367 14.94 10.23 31.94
N GLY A 368 15.42 10.90 33.01
CA GLY A 368 16.20 10.29 34.07
C GLY A 368 17.58 9.77 33.64
N LYS A 369 18.01 10.06 32.40
CA LYS A 369 19.28 9.56 31.85
C LYS A 369 20.43 10.49 32.21
N THR A 370 21.55 9.91 32.64
CA THR A 370 22.82 10.63 32.81
C THR A 370 23.38 11.06 31.46
N SER A 371 23.78 12.33 31.35
CA SER A 371 24.41 12.91 30.16
C SER A 371 25.82 13.41 30.48
N ILE A 372 26.81 13.01 29.66
CA ILE A 372 28.17 13.57 29.76
C ILE A 372 28.28 15.04 29.31
N LEU A 373 27.23 15.59 28.70
CA LEU A 373 27.18 17.00 28.28
C LEU A 373 26.69 17.93 29.39
N THR A 374 26.27 17.38 30.54
CA THR A 374 25.80 18.18 31.68
C THR A 374 26.87 19.18 32.12
N GLY A 375 26.52 20.47 32.14
CA GLY A 375 27.43 21.56 32.52
C GLY A 375 28.50 21.91 31.48
N LYS A 376 28.49 21.30 30.29
CA LYS A 376 29.55 21.50 29.27
C LYS A 376 29.31 22.68 28.32
N GLY A 377 28.28 23.51 28.56
CA GLY A 377 27.98 24.68 27.74
C GLY A 377 29.16 25.62 27.53
N GLN A 378 29.93 25.93 28.59
CA GLN A 378 31.08 26.83 28.48
C GLN A 378 32.24 26.21 27.69
N VAL A 379 32.49 24.91 27.85
CA VAL A 379 33.50 24.15 27.10
C VAL A 379 33.20 24.20 25.60
N ILE A 380 31.94 24.03 25.22
CA ILE A 380 31.48 24.12 23.83
C ILE A 380 31.71 25.53 23.26
N ILE A 381 31.37 26.57 24.02
CA ILE A 381 31.61 27.97 23.60
C ILE A 381 33.10 28.24 23.42
N ASN A 382 33.93 27.81 24.37
CA ASN A 382 35.38 27.99 24.31
C ASN A 382 35.98 27.30 23.08
N ALA A 383 35.59 26.05 22.80
CA ALA A 383 36.05 25.33 21.61
C ALA A 383 35.57 26.00 20.31
N GLY A 384 34.30 26.42 20.25
CA GLY A 384 33.75 27.14 19.10
C GLY A 384 34.49 28.44 18.81
N ASN A 385 34.75 29.24 19.85
CA ASN A 385 35.52 30.48 19.72
C ASN A 385 36.96 30.23 19.28
N LYS A 386 37.63 29.24 19.89
CA LYS A 386 39.03 28.89 19.60
C LYS A 386 39.25 28.52 18.13
N TYR A 387 38.35 27.75 17.53
CA TYR A 387 38.49 27.26 16.16
C TYR A 387 37.64 28.02 15.14
N GLY A 388 36.90 29.05 15.55
CA GLY A 388 36.04 29.82 14.65
C GLY A 388 34.88 29.00 14.07
N VAL A 389 34.21 28.23 14.93
CA VAL A 389 33.02 27.41 14.65
C VAL A 389 31.86 27.92 15.51
N ASN A 390 30.68 28.07 14.91
CA ASN A 390 29.48 28.53 15.58
C ASN A 390 29.15 27.62 16.79
N ALA A 391 29.22 28.17 18.00
CA ALA A 391 29.07 27.41 19.25
C ALA A 391 27.67 26.81 19.44
N LEU A 392 26.62 27.47 18.95
CA LEU A 392 25.25 26.93 18.99
C LEU A 392 25.14 25.69 18.12
N TYR A 393 25.73 25.73 16.92
CA TYR A 393 25.83 24.55 16.06
C TYR A 393 26.64 23.44 16.72
N LEU A 394 27.81 23.75 17.30
CA LEU A 394 28.65 22.74 17.95
C LEU A 394 27.89 22.04 19.09
N ALA A 395 27.12 22.79 19.89
CA ALA A 395 26.25 22.23 20.93
C ALA A 395 25.15 21.34 20.34
N ALA A 396 24.40 21.85 19.37
CA ALA A 396 23.32 21.12 18.71
C ALA A 396 23.83 19.84 18.03
N HIS A 397 25.00 19.90 17.43
CA HIS A 397 25.66 18.80 16.74
C HIS A 397 26.12 17.73 17.73
N ALA A 398 26.82 18.12 18.79
CA ALA A 398 27.17 17.20 19.87
C ALA A 398 25.95 16.51 20.45
N ILE A 399 24.87 17.24 20.72
CA ILE A 399 23.61 16.70 21.23
C ILE A 399 22.99 15.69 20.24
N HIS A 400 22.97 16.01 18.96
CA HIS A 400 22.34 15.16 17.95
C HIS A 400 23.10 13.83 17.78
N GLU A 401 24.41 13.87 17.62
CA GLU A 401 25.24 12.68 17.36
C GLU A 401 25.36 11.74 18.57
N SER A 402 25.27 12.29 19.77
CA SER A 402 25.45 11.53 21.02
C SER A 402 24.15 11.15 21.73
N ALA A 403 22.99 11.47 21.13
CA ALA A 403 21.69 11.41 21.79
C ALA A 403 21.70 12.13 23.15
N TYR A 404 21.99 13.44 23.14
CA TYR A 404 22.16 14.29 24.33
C TYR A 404 23.28 13.81 25.26
N GLY A 405 24.35 13.19 24.75
CA GLY A 405 25.47 12.70 25.54
C GLY A 405 25.17 11.41 26.31
N THR A 406 24.13 10.67 25.91
CA THR A 406 23.66 9.47 26.63
C THR A 406 23.93 8.16 25.88
N SER A 407 24.52 8.22 24.69
CA SER A 407 24.91 7.00 23.97
C SER A 407 25.95 6.21 24.76
N GLN A 408 25.96 4.89 24.59
CA GLN A 408 26.93 4.01 25.26
C GLN A 408 28.38 4.38 24.92
N ILE A 409 28.64 4.75 23.66
CA ILE A 409 29.96 5.21 23.20
C ILE A 409 30.33 6.53 23.88
N SER A 410 29.40 7.47 24.00
CA SER A 410 29.64 8.73 24.69
C SER A 410 29.98 8.48 26.16
N LEU A 411 29.12 7.77 26.89
CA LEU A 411 29.30 7.48 28.32
C LEU A 411 30.58 6.69 28.60
N GLY A 412 30.97 5.77 27.72
CA GLY A 412 32.09 4.86 27.94
C GLY A 412 33.44 5.33 27.40
N LYS A 413 33.42 6.17 26.36
CA LYS A 413 34.62 6.58 25.61
C LYS A 413 34.82 8.09 25.57
N ASN A 414 33.94 8.89 26.19
CA ASN A 414 33.88 10.33 26.02
C ASN A 414 33.80 10.76 24.54
N ASN A 415 33.14 9.95 23.71
CA ASN A 415 33.10 10.14 22.27
C ASN A 415 31.67 10.48 21.84
N LEU A 416 31.40 11.76 21.61
CA LEU A 416 30.06 12.28 21.31
C LEU A 416 29.65 12.00 19.86
N PHE A 417 30.62 11.80 18.96
CA PHE A 417 30.38 11.76 17.51
C PHE A 417 30.57 10.37 16.90
N GLY A 418 30.72 9.34 17.74
CA GLY A 418 31.02 7.99 17.27
C GLY A 418 32.31 7.92 16.45
N PHE A 419 33.28 8.79 16.71
CA PHE A 419 34.51 8.87 15.92
C PHE A 419 35.22 7.50 15.92
N LYS A 420 35.51 6.96 14.72
CA LYS A 420 36.03 5.59 14.49
C LYS A 420 35.11 4.43 14.88
N ALA A 421 33.81 4.66 15.12
CA ALA A 421 32.84 3.58 15.30
C ALA A 421 32.52 2.93 13.94
N TYR A 422 32.85 1.66 13.77
CA TYR A 422 32.55 0.87 12.58
C TYR A 422 31.35 -0.03 12.86
N ASP A 423 30.49 -0.23 11.86
CA ASP A 423 29.25 -1.01 12.01
C ASP A 423 29.48 -2.43 12.54
N SER A 424 30.61 -3.05 12.18
CA SER A 424 31.03 -4.38 12.62
C SER A 424 31.36 -4.45 14.12
N SER A 425 31.94 -3.40 14.69
CA SER A 425 32.47 -3.36 16.05
C SER A 425 32.32 -1.97 16.69
N PRO A 426 31.11 -1.40 16.76
CA PRO A 426 30.91 0.04 16.93
C PRO A 426 31.48 0.58 18.23
N TYR A 427 31.39 -0.18 19.33
CA TYR A 427 31.91 0.25 20.62
C TYR A 427 33.44 0.07 20.72
N ILE A 428 33.97 -1.06 20.25
CA ILE A 428 35.39 -1.38 20.35
C ILE A 428 36.20 -0.51 19.40
N SER A 429 35.78 -0.34 18.15
CA SER A 429 36.56 0.47 17.20
C SER A 429 36.50 1.96 17.52
N ALA A 430 35.41 2.44 18.14
CA ALA A 430 35.25 3.84 18.54
C ALA A 430 36.43 4.32 19.38
N ALA A 431 36.96 5.48 19.00
CA ALA A 431 38.07 6.11 19.70
C ALA A 431 37.67 6.48 21.13
N ARG A 432 38.60 6.30 22.06
CA ARG A 432 38.51 6.79 23.43
C ARG A 432 39.14 8.17 23.55
N PHE A 433 38.46 9.09 24.20
CA PHE A 433 38.99 10.39 24.58
C PHE A 433 39.23 10.44 26.09
N SER A 434 40.28 11.14 26.51
CA SER A 434 40.62 11.33 27.92
C SER A 434 39.53 12.08 28.69
N SER A 435 38.83 13.00 28.03
CA SER A 435 37.67 13.71 28.57
C SER A 435 36.68 14.10 27.48
N VAL A 436 35.45 14.42 27.87
CA VAL A 436 34.45 14.97 26.96
C VAL A 436 34.91 16.32 26.39
N ASP A 437 35.62 17.12 27.17
CA ASP A 437 36.17 18.42 26.76
C ASP A 437 37.15 18.25 25.59
N LYS A 438 38.04 17.24 25.65
CA LYS A 438 38.95 16.92 24.54
C LYS A 438 38.23 16.44 23.28
N ASN A 439 37.11 15.73 23.42
CA ASN A 439 36.29 15.36 22.28
C ASN A 439 35.60 16.58 21.64
N ILE A 440 35.09 17.51 22.45
CA ILE A 440 34.48 18.76 21.97
C ILE A 440 35.52 19.62 21.22
N GLU A 441 36.73 19.78 21.78
CA GLU A 441 37.84 20.48 21.13
C GLU A 441 38.22 19.83 19.79
N TYR A 442 38.42 18.50 19.79
CA TYR A 442 38.79 17.74 18.60
C TYR A 442 37.78 17.94 17.46
N ILE A 443 36.48 17.85 17.77
CA ILE A 443 35.44 17.93 16.75
C ILE A 443 35.25 19.36 16.23
N ALA A 444 35.39 20.37 17.08
CA ALA A 444 35.41 21.75 16.61
C ALA A 444 36.53 21.98 15.59
N GLN A 445 37.74 21.49 15.89
CA GLN A 445 38.89 21.56 14.98
C GLN A 445 38.67 20.75 13.69
N GLU A 446 38.14 19.53 13.80
CA GLU A 446 37.83 18.66 12.65
C GLU A 446 36.79 19.30 11.71
N MET A 447 35.69 19.83 12.24
CA MET A 447 34.67 20.49 11.42
C MET A 447 35.21 21.72 10.71
N LYS A 448 36.07 22.49 11.40
CA LYS A 448 36.72 23.66 10.82
C LYS A 448 37.67 23.32 9.68
N THR A 449 38.51 22.31 9.85
CA THR A 449 39.52 21.90 8.86
C THR A 449 38.93 21.18 7.65
N THR A 450 37.73 20.59 7.80
CA THR A 450 37.05 19.82 6.76
C THR A 450 35.86 20.57 6.16
N TYR A 451 34.66 20.39 6.70
CA TYR A 451 33.41 20.85 6.10
C TYR A 451 33.30 22.37 5.96
N LEU A 452 33.88 23.11 6.92
CA LEU A 452 33.84 24.57 6.93
C LEU A 452 35.04 25.23 6.23
N ASN A 453 35.94 24.43 5.64
CA ASN A 453 37.12 24.88 4.93
C ASN A 453 36.88 24.86 3.41
N PRO A 454 36.81 26.01 2.71
CA PRO A 454 36.61 26.06 1.26
C PRO A 454 37.60 25.26 0.42
N SER A 455 38.82 25.01 0.92
CA SER A 455 39.85 24.25 0.21
C SER A 455 39.74 22.74 0.41
N ASN A 456 38.84 22.25 1.27
CA ASN A 456 38.67 20.82 1.52
C ASN A 456 37.62 20.22 0.57
N TRP A 457 37.86 19.00 0.08
CA TRP A 457 36.94 18.31 -0.83
C TRP A 457 35.53 18.06 -0.22
N ARG A 458 35.41 18.01 1.11
CA ARG A 458 34.13 17.87 1.82
C ARG A 458 33.30 19.15 1.83
N HIS A 459 33.87 20.27 1.39
CA HIS A 459 33.18 21.55 1.38
C HIS A 459 32.13 21.63 0.27
N LYS A 460 30.87 21.82 0.68
CA LYS A 460 29.73 22.08 -0.21
C LYS A 460 28.90 23.27 0.28
N GLY A 461 29.53 24.17 1.03
CA GLY A 461 28.91 25.27 1.76
C GLY A 461 29.17 25.18 3.26
N ALA A 462 29.48 26.32 3.89
CA ALA A 462 29.80 26.41 5.32
C ALA A 462 28.54 26.42 6.22
N TYR A 463 27.50 25.67 5.87
CA TYR A 463 26.22 25.61 6.57
C TYR A 463 25.68 24.18 6.58
N LEU A 464 24.71 23.87 7.44
CA LEU A 464 24.21 22.51 7.64
C LEU A 464 23.70 21.87 6.34
N GLY A 465 22.85 22.60 5.61
CA GLY A 465 22.33 22.20 4.31
C GLY A 465 21.44 20.95 4.38
N PHE A 466 21.40 20.19 3.29
CA PHE A 466 20.59 18.98 3.16
C PHE A 466 21.13 18.08 2.04
N SER A 467 20.67 16.83 2.01
CA SER A 467 20.77 16.02 0.80
C SER A 467 19.39 15.67 0.26
N THR A 468 19.29 15.57 -1.07
CA THR A 468 18.15 14.97 -1.75
C THR A 468 18.56 13.59 -2.23
N LYS A 469 17.74 12.58 -1.94
CA LYS A 469 18.03 11.19 -2.27
C LYS A 469 16.87 10.52 -2.99
N SER A 470 17.21 9.63 -3.91
CA SER A 470 16.25 8.68 -4.46
C SER A 470 15.74 7.73 -3.37
N MET A 471 14.69 6.97 -3.72
CA MET A 471 14.19 5.89 -2.86
C MET A 471 15.20 4.73 -2.72
N SER A 472 16.19 4.61 -3.61
CA SER A 472 17.33 3.69 -3.49
C SER A 472 18.50 4.26 -2.66
N ASN A 473 18.29 5.42 -2.00
CA ASN A 473 19.29 6.10 -1.17
C ASN A 473 20.49 6.71 -1.91
N ALA A 474 20.45 6.75 -3.25
CA ALA A 474 21.43 7.47 -4.06
C ALA A 474 21.21 8.98 -3.92
N ARG A 475 22.28 9.73 -3.65
CA ARG A 475 22.23 11.20 -3.55
C ARG A 475 22.09 11.81 -4.95
N ILE A 476 21.25 12.83 -5.05
CA ILE A 476 21.10 13.66 -6.25
C ILE A 476 21.93 14.92 -6.00
N ASP A 477 23.16 14.93 -6.52
CA ASP A 477 24.17 15.93 -6.19
C ASP A 477 23.74 17.36 -6.56
N THR A 478 23.10 17.55 -7.72
CA THR A 478 22.56 18.86 -8.17
C THR A 478 21.41 19.40 -7.30
N ARG A 479 20.96 18.60 -6.31
CA ARG A 479 19.87 18.91 -5.38
C ARG A 479 20.31 18.68 -3.93
N SER A 480 21.60 18.79 -3.65
CA SER A 480 22.18 18.61 -2.32
C SER A 480 23.24 19.68 -2.08
N GLU A 481 23.39 20.15 -0.84
CA GLU A 481 24.32 21.23 -0.49
C GLU A 481 24.64 21.25 1.01
N GLY A 482 25.65 22.05 1.39
CA GLY A 482 26.14 22.19 2.75
C GLY A 482 26.81 20.94 3.31
N MET A 483 26.98 20.90 4.63
CA MET A 483 27.62 19.79 5.33
C MET A 483 26.94 18.46 5.06
N ASN A 484 25.60 18.44 5.02
CA ASN A 484 24.82 17.22 4.81
C ASN A 484 25.01 16.56 3.43
N PHE A 485 25.73 17.22 2.51
CA PHE A 485 26.11 16.59 1.25
C PHE A 485 26.97 15.33 1.49
N TYR A 486 27.98 15.43 2.36
CA TYR A 486 28.91 14.33 2.66
C TYR A 486 28.85 13.83 4.10
N TYR A 487 28.29 14.61 5.03
CA TYR A 487 28.34 14.29 6.46
C TYR A 487 27.49 13.07 6.83
N ALA A 488 26.22 13.05 6.41
CA ALA A 488 25.27 12.05 6.84
C ALA A 488 24.58 11.34 5.66
N SER A 489 24.20 10.09 5.91
CA SER A 489 23.34 9.34 4.99
C SER A 489 21.88 9.79 5.09
N ASP A 490 21.48 10.42 6.19
CA ASP A 490 20.13 10.93 6.42
C ASP A 490 19.92 12.29 5.69
N PRO A 491 19.00 12.38 4.72
CA PRO A 491 18.68 13.65 4.07
C PRO A 491 18.19 14.74 5.03
N TYR A 492 17.67 14.37 6.20
CA TYR A 492 17.12 15.29 7.20
C TYR A 492 18.11 15.68 8.31
N TRP A 493 19.36 15.22 8.29
CA TRP A 493 20.35 15.52 9.33
C TRP A 493 20.48 17.02 9.62
N GLY A 494 20.67 17.85 8.58
CA GLY A 494 20.81 19.30 8.74
C GLY A 494 19.57 19.96 9.38
N LYS A 495 18.38 19.45 9.04
CA LYS A 495 17.11 19.87 9.66
C LYS A 495 17.04 19.46 11.14
N GLY A 496 17.50 18.26 11.48
CA GLY A 496 17.57 17.76 12.86
C GLY A 496 18.47 18.63 13.75
N ILE A 497 19.66 18.96 13.25
CA ILE A 497 20.62 19.84 13.95
C ILE A 497 20.03 21.25 14.11
N ALA A 498 19.50 21.84 13.03
CA ALA A 498 18.87 23.16 13.07
C ALA A 498 17.71 23.22 14.06
N ALA A 499 16.95 22.13 14.22
CA ALA A 499 15.88 22.05 15.21
C ALA A 499 16.42 22.05 16.66
N HIS A 500 17.56 21.41 16.94
CA HIS A 500 18.22 21.55 18.24
C HIS A 500 18.71 22.98 18.46
N MET A 501 19.32 23.60 17.45
CA MET A 501 19.75 25.00 17.53
C MET A 501 18.58 25.91 17.90
N GLY A 502 17.43 25.77 17.23
CA GLY A 502 16.21 26.53 17.52
C GLY A 502 15.62 26.30 18.91
N ARG A 503 15.76 25.10 19.48
CA ARG A 503 15.31 24.79 20.85
C ARG A 503 16.25 25.31 21.94
N ILE A 504 17.54 25.46 21.63
CA ILE A 504 18.51 26.09 22.54
C ILE A 504 18.34 27.62 22.52
N MET A 505 18.23 28.18 21.31
CA MET A 505 18.08 29.62 21.10
C MET A 505 17.26 29.88 19.83
N SER A 506 16.11 30.55 19.97
CA SER A 506 15.24 30.93 18.85
C SER A 506 16.02 31.65 17.75
N TYR A 507 15.66 31.38 16.49
CA TYR A 507 16.34 31.98 15.34
C TYR A 507 16.04 33.48 15.25
N ASN A 508 17.09 34.28 15.15
CA ASN A 508 17.02 35.71 14.81
C ASN A 508 18.10 36.01 13.76
N SER A 509 17.69 36.53 12.60
CA SER A 509 18.61 36.84 11.50
C SER A 509 19.59 37.96 11.86
N SER A 510 19.21 38.92 12.70
CA SER A 510 20.06 40.05 13.08
C SER A 510 21.35 39.62 13.77
N HIS A 511 21.35 38.47 14.44
CA HIS A 511 22.54 37.88 15.07
C HIS A 511 23.62 37.47 14.05
N TYR A 512 23.30 37.44 12.76
CA TYR A 512 24.20 36.93 11.71
C TYR A 512 24.44 37.91 10.56
N THR A 513 23.62 38.96 10.40
CA THR A 513 23.71 39.90 9.26
C THR A 513 25.07 40.62 9.22
N ASN A 514 25.52 41.17 10.34
CA ASN A 514 26.74 41.99 10.43
C ASN A 514 27.91 41.26 11.11
N VAL A 515 27.87 39.93 11.16
CA VAL A 515 28.94 39.11 11.75
C VAL A 515 29.79 38.52 10.64
N SER A 516 31.08 38.85 10.63
CA SER A 516 32.03 38.28 9.67
C SER A 516 32.30 36.80 9.97
N PRO A 517 32.35 35.94 8.94
CA PRO A 517 32.76 34.55 9.12
C PRO A 517 34.25 34.49 9.48
N ASN A 518 34.62 33.63 10.43
CA ASN A 518 36.02 33.34 10.68
C ASN A 518 36.59 32.49 9.51
N THR A 519 37.63 32.98 8.84
CA THR A 519 38.26 32.32 7.69
C THR A 519 39.56 31.60 8.04
N THR A 520 40.09 31.77 9.24
CA THR A 520 41.32 31.10 9.71
C THR A 520 41.12 29.59 9.80
N ILE A 521 41.98 28.82 9.14
CA ILE A 521 41.94 27.36 9.17
C ILE A 521 43.04 26.86 10.12
N PRO A 522 42.71 26.13 11.19
CA PRO A 522 43.70 25.54 12.09
C PRO A 522 44.36 24.32 11.41
N ALA A 523 45.44 23.80 12.01
CA ALA A 523 46.01 22.52 11.61
C ALA A 523 44.97 21.38 11.78
N VAL A 524 45.11 20.33 10.96
CA VAL A 524 44.30 19.10 11.11
C VAL A 524 44.56 18.51 12.50
N PRO A 525 43.51 18.13 13.27
CA PRO A 525 43.72 17.61 14.61
C PRO A 525 44.42 16.24 14.56
N SER A 526 45.43 16.04 15.41
CA SER A 526 46.10 14.75 15.55
C SER A 526 45.15 13.71 16.17
N LEU A 527 45.36 12.44 15.85
CA LEU A 527 44.55 11.36 16.41
C LEU A 527 44.63 11.38 17.95
N PRO A 528 43.50 11.38 18.68
CA PRO A 528 43.52 11.41 20.14
C PRO A 528 44.22 10.16 20.69
N SER A 529 45.01 10.35 21.74
CA SER A 529 45.55 9.25 22.54
C SER A 529 44.43 8.53 23.29
N GLY A 530 44.59 7.21 23.48
CA GLY A 530 43.62 6.39 24.18
C GLY A 530 43.63 4.94 23.71
N SER A 531 43.12 4.06 24.56
CA SER A 531 43.00 2.63 24.30
C SER A 531 41.87 1.97 25.07
N ASP A 532 41.54 0.76 24.68
CA ASP A 532 40.71 -0.18 25.42
C ASP A 532 41.60 -1.27 25.98
N VAL A 533 41.76 -1.28 27.30
CA VAL A 533 42.44 -2.36 28.02
C VAL A 533 41.40 -3.40 28.39
N PHE A 534 41.65 -4.64 28.01
CA PHE A 534 40.74 -5.75 28.26
C PHE A 534 41.09 -6.47 29.57
N PRO A 535 40.13 -7.19 30.17
CA PRO A 535 40.41 -8.05 31.31
C PRO A 535 41.53 -9.06 31.00
N VAL A 536 42.14 -9.60 32.05
CA VAL A 536 43.08 -10.72 31.87
C VAL A 536 42.36 -11.94 31.28
N ASP A 537 43.10 -12.75 30.52
CA ASP A 537 42.64 -14.02 29.93
C ASP A 537 41.47 -13.91 28.94
N ILE A 538 41.34 -12.79 28.22
CA ILE A 538 40.42 -12.70 27.07
C ILE A 538 40.98 -13.53 25.91
N GLN A 539 40.43 -14.72 25.74
CA GLN A 539 40.84 -15.71 24.75
C GLN A 539 40.28 -15.36 23.36
N ALA A 540 41.17 -15.43 22.37
CA ALA A 540 40.85 -15.25 20.97
C ALA A 540 41.56 -16.29 20.10
N VAL A 541 41.04 -16.48 18.89
CA VAL A 541 41.61 -17.37 17.88
C VAL A 541 41.86 -16.60 16.61
N ALA A 542 43.02 -16.79 16.00
CA ALA A 542 43.36 -16.20 14.71
C ALA A 542 42.55 -16.88 13.59
N ASN A 543 41.85 -16.11 12.78
CA ASN A 543 41.10 -16.62 11.63
C ASN A 543 41.90 -16.53 10.32
N LYS A 544 43.02 -15.81 10.37
CA LYS A 544 44.00 -15.61 9.29
C LYS A 544 45.38 -15.45 9.91
N GLU A 545 46.43 -15.58 9.10
CA GLU A 545 47.78 -15.19 9.50
C GLU A 545 47.82 -13.74 10.03
N MET A 546 48.51 -13.53 11.15
CA MET A 546 48.77 -12.21 11.71
C MET A 546 50.27 -12.02 11.97
N LYS A 547 50.79 -10.88 11.52
CA LYS A 547 52.18 -10.43 11.71
C LYS A 547 52.30 -9.67 13.02
N LEU A 548 53.27 -10.06 13.84
CA LEU A 548 53.47 -9.56 15.21
C LEU A 548 54.82 -8.85 15.32
N THR A 549 54.87 -7.82 16.16
CA THR A 549 56.06 -7.01 16.45
C THR A 549 56.29 -6.92 17.96
N ASN A 550 57.53 -6.67 18.39
CA ASN A 550 57.84 -6.50 19.82
C ASN A 550 57.37 -5.16 20.41
N SER A 551 57.19 -4.13 19.56
CA SER A 551 56.77 -2.80 19.99
C SER A 551 55.71 -2.21 19.06
N ARG A 552 54.83 -1.40 19.65
CA ARG A 552 53.82 -0.63 18.92
C ARG A 552 54.51 0.34 17.96
N GLY A 553 54.09 0.36 16.70
CA GLY A 553 54.63 1.25 15.68
C GLY A 553 55.83 0.67 14.91
N SER A 554 56.42 -0.43 15.37
CA SER A 554 57.49 -1.10 14.64
C SER A 554 57.00 -1.72 13.34
N THR A 555 57.84 -1.69 12.31
CA THR A 555 57.65 -2.41 11.04
C THR A 555 58.37 -3.77 11.02
N ALA A 556 59.27 -4.02 11.98
CA ALA A 556 60.03 -5.26 12.08
C ALA A 556 59.15 -6.38 12.64
N ILE A 557 58.85 -7.37 11.80
CA ILE A 557 58.05 -8.55 12.16
C ILE A 557 58.93 -9.49 12.99
N THR A 558 58.54 -9.72 14.24
CA THR A 558 59.22 -10.65 15.15
C THR A 558 58.65 -12.05 15.04
N LYS A 559 57.34 -12.18 14.82
CA LYS A 559 56.64 -13.47 14.79
C LYS A 559 55.42 -13.39 13.89
N SER A 560 55.06 -14.50 13.26
CA SER A 560 53.75 -14.67 12.62
C SER A 560 52.98 -15.79 13.31
N ILE A 561 51.68 -15.59 13.49
CA ILE A 561 50.77 -16.63 13.99
C ILE A 561 49.79 -17.02 12.89
N GLN A 562 49.60 -18.32 12.69
CA GLN A 562 48.74 -18.86 11.63
C GLN A 562 47.28 -18.95 12.06
N LYS A 563 46.38 -19.13 11.08
CA LYS A 563 44.96 -19.44 11.35
C LYS A 563 44.86 -20.63 12.32
N GLY A 564 43.97 -20.51 13.31
CA GLY A 564 43.77 -21.48 14.38
C GLY A 564 44.62 -21.21 15.63
N THR A 565 45.63 -20.34 15.55
CA THR A 565 46.46 -20.01 16.72
C THR A 565 45.62 -19.30 17.79
N LYS A 566 45.65 -19.83 19.01
CA LYS A 566 45.04 -19.21 20.19
C LYS A 566 45.94 -18.12 20.75
N PHE A 567 45.36 -17.03 21.20
CA PHE A 567 46.07 -15.91 21.83
C PHE A 567 45.18 -15.21 22.87
N THR A 568 45.79 -14.42 23.73
CA THR A 568 45.05 -13.54 24.66
C THR A 568 45.05 -12.12 24.13
N LEU A 569 43.87 -11.50 24.06
CA LEU A 569 43.69 -10.11 23.66
C LEU A 569 43.84 -9.20 24.87
N LEU A 570 44.78 -8.24 24.83
CA LEU A 570 45.13 -7.42 26.00
C LEU A 570 44.68 -5.97 25.87
N GLU A 571 44.93 -5.35 24.72
CA GLU A 571 44.64 -3.92 24.52
C GLU A 571 44.39 -3.61 23.04
N LYS A 572 43.55 -2.61 22.78
CA LYS A 572 43.44 -1.99 21.46
C LYS A 572 43.51 -0.46 21.56
N THR A 573 44.46 0.16 20.87
CA THR A 573 44.65 1.61 20.85
C THR A 573 43.76 2.31 19.81
N ASN A 574 43.66 3.64 19.88
CA ASN A 574 42.87 4.45 18.93
C ASN A 574 43.39 4.40 17.48
N ASP A 575 44.67 4.10 17.27
CA ASP A 575 45.30 3.88 15.96
C ASP A 575 45.29 2.40 15.52
N PHE A 576 44.45 1.58 16.17
CA PHE A 576 44.18 0.17 15.85
C PHE A 576 45.36 -0.78 16.02
N TRP A 577 46.39 -0.39 16.77
CA TRP A 577 47.35 -1.36 17.27
C TRP A 577 46.69 -2.22 18.35
N VAL A 578 46.95 -3.52 18.29
CA VAL A 578 46.41 -4.51 19.21
C VAL A 578 47.56 -5.17 19.95
N LYS A 579 47.51 -5.14 21.27
CA LYS A 579 48.44 -5.84 22.15
C LYS A 579 47.88 -7.23 22.45
N ILE A 580 48.68 -8.26 22.23
CA ILE A 580 48.28 -9.65 22.44
C ILE A 580 49.34 -10.41 23.23
N ASN A 581 48.95 -11.49 23.90
CA ASN A 581 49.86 -12.49 24.46
C ASN A 581 49.76 -13.78 23.66
N VAL A 582 50.91 -14.30 23.22
CA VAL A 582 51.03 -15.60 22.54
C VAL A 582 52.13 -16.41 23.24
N GLY A 583 51.74 -17.48 23.94
CA GLY A 583 52.69 -18.38 24.60
C GLY A 583 53.50 -17.69 25.71
N GLY A 584 52.88 -16.81 26.50
CA GLY A 584 53.53 -16.09 27.59
C GLY A 584 54.22 -14.78 27.18
N MET A 585 54.50 -14.59 25.89
CA MET A 585 55.16 -13.40 25.36
C MET A 585 54.15 -12.37 24.86
N ILE A 586 54.43 -11.10 25.11
CA ILE A 586 53.61 -9.96 24.69
C ILE A 586 54.10 -9.45 23.33
N TYR A 587 53.16 -9.25 22.42
CA TYR A 587 53.41 -8.67 21.10
C TYR A 587 52.39 -7.59 20.76
N TRP A 588 52.72 -6.81 19.74
CA TRP A 588 51.82 -5.87 19.09
C TRP A 588 51.52 -6.31 17.66
N THR A 589 50.32 -6.00 17.17
CA THR A 589 49.97 -6.22 15.77
C THR A 589 49.06 -5.12 15.24
N LYS A 590 49.19 -4.84 13.95
CA LYS A 590 48.29 -4.00 13.16
C LYS A 590 47.59 -4.78 12.06
N SER A 591 47.64 -6.12 12.12
CA SER A 591 47.06 -6.99 11.10
C SER A 591 45.53 -6.99 11.11
N ILE A 592 44.89 -6.59 12.21
CA ILE A 592 43.44 -6.68 12.38
C ILE A 592 42.76 -5.43 11.83
N ASP A 593 42.01 -5.58 10.74
CA ASP A 593 41.08 -4.55 10.26
C ASP A 593 39.76 -4.66 11.03
N PHE A 594 39.42 -3.63 11.82
CA PHE A 594 38.19 -3.64 12.61
C PHE A 594 36.91 -3.54 11.79
N VAL A 595 36.96 -3.04 10.55
CA VAL A 595 35.81 -3.08 9.63
C VAL A 595 35.45 -4.53 9.30
N PHE A 596 36.46 -5.40 9.18
CA PHE A 596 36.32 -6.80 8.82
C PHE A 596 36.92 -7.75 9.86
N TYR A 597 36.88 -7.41 11.15
CA TYR A 597 37.68 -8.09 12.20
C TYR A 597 37.44 -9.60 12.26
N LYS A 598 36.23 -10.06 11.91
CA LYS A 598 35.85 -11.48 11.89
C LYS A 598 36.70 -12.32 10.94
N GLN A 599 37.28 -11.71 9.91
CA GLN A 599 38.24 -12.38 9.01
C GLN A 599 39.60 -12.62 9.67
N TYR A 600 39.92 -11.85 10.72
CA TYR A 600 41.23 -11.85 11.38
C TYR A 600 41.20 -12.58 12.72
N MET A 601 40.13 -12.43 13.50
CA MET A 601 40.02 -13.05 14.82
C MET A 601 38.58 -13.33 15.24
N SER A 602 38.44 -14.26 16.18
CA SER A 602 37.22 -14.49 16.95
C SER A 602 37.53 -14.46 18.44
N VAL A 603 36.89 -13.55 19.18
CA VAL A 603 37.04 -13.40 20.63
C VAL A 603 35.97 -14.22 21.35
N LYS A 604 36.37 -15.02 22.33
CA LYS A 604 35.48 -16.03 22.94
C LYS A 604 34.74 -15.52 24.16
N ASN A 605 35.40 -14.73 25.00
CA ASN A 605 34.97 -14.44 26.36
C ASN A 605 35.00 -12.95 26.76
N LEU A 606 35.00 -12.02 25.79
CA LEU A 606 34.91 -10.60 26.09
C LEU A 606 33.45 -10.15 26.22
N GLY A 607 33.07 -9.76 27.45
CA GLY A 607 31.82 -9.08 27.74
C GLY A 607 32.04 -7.59 28.00
N ARG A 608 30.96 -6.82 27.90
CA ARG A 608 30.88 -5.43 28.35
C ARG A 608 29.54 -5.19 29.04
N SER A 609 29.60 -4.61 30.23
CA SER A 609 28.40 -4.16 30.94
C SER A 609 27.75 -2.97 30.25
N ILE A 610 26.43 -3.04 30.04
CA ILE A 610 25.61 -1.93 29.51
C ILE A 610 24.64 -1.36 30.55
N SER A 611 24.76 -1.80 31.81
CA SER A 611 23.91 -1.31 32.90
C SER A 611 24.18 0.16 33.18
N THR A 612 23.15 1.01 33.12
CA THR A 612 23.25 2.44 33.43
C THR A 612 23.26 2.73 34.93
N SER A 613 23.02 1.71 35.75
CA SER A 613 23.16 1.72 37.20
C SER A 613 24.15 0.65 37.65
N LYS A 614 24.45 0.64 38.96
CA LYS A 614 25.27 -0.39 39.60
C LYS A 614 24.73 -1.79 39.29
N LEU A 615 25.50 -2.62 38.57
CA LEU A 615 25.13 -3.99 38.25
C LEU A 615 25.74 -4.96 39.25
N SER A 616 24.90 -5.61 40.06
CA SER A 616 25.35 -6.61 41.02
C SER A 616 25.88 -7.87 40.34
N VAL A 617 27.04 -8.32 40.77
CA VAL A 617 27.58 -9.66 40.49
C VAL A 617 27.38 -10.50 41.74
N ARG A 618 26.81 -11.68 41.58
CA ARG A 618 26.22 -12.45 42.70
C ARG A 618 26.85 -13.82 42.86
N GLN A 619 26.74 -14.39 44.06
CA GLN A 619 27.31 -15.70 44.37
C GLN A 619 26.65 -16.83 43.58
N SER A 620 25.35 -16.72 43.30
CA SER A 620 24.56 -17.69 42.53
C SER A 620 23.76 -17.01 41.42
N ALA A 621 23.29 -17.78 40.44
CA ALA A 621 22.52 -17.30 39.28
C ALA A 621 21.06 -16.90 39.62
N ASN A 622 20.86 -16.04 40.61
CA ASN A 622 19.56 -15.50 41.00
C ASN A 622 19.71 -14.14 41.69
N THR A 623 18.64 -13.35 41.74
CA THR A 623 18.65 -11.98 42.29
C THR A 623 18.61 -11.91 43.82
N SER A 624 18.31 -13.00 44.53
CA SER A 624 18.28 -13.03 46.00
C SER A 624 19.62 -13.37 46.63
N SER A 625 20.55 -13.96 45.87
CA SER A 625 21.86 -14.35 46.37
C SER A 625 22.78 -13.17 46.67
N THR A 626 23.72 -13.40 47.59
CA THR A 626 24.71 -12.44 48.07
C THR A 626 25.46 -11.77 46.92
N VAL A 627 25.65 -10.45 47.01
CA VAL A 627 26.43 -9.68 46.06
C VAL A 627 27.92 -9.87 46.37
N VAL A 628 28.67 -10.45 45.44
CA VAL A 628 30.12 -10.70 45.56
C VAL A 628 30.97 -9.63 44.87
N GLY A 629 30.33 -8.79 44.06
CA GLY A 629 30.98 -7.69 43.38
C GLY A 629 30.03 -6.84 42.56
N THR A 630 30.58 -5.93 41.80
CA THR A 630 29.80 -4.93 41.05
C THR A 630 30.48 -4.62 39.74
N LEU A 631 29.65 -4.43 38.71
CA LEU A 631 30.05 -3.89 37.42
C LEU A 631 29.37 -2.55 37.20
N TYR A 632 30.10 -1.63 36.60
CA TYR A 632 29.60 -0.34 36.17
C TYR A 632 29.36 -0.34 34.67
N LEU A 633 28.66 0.69 34.21
CA LEU A 633 28.46 0.95 32.79
C LEU A 633 29.80 0.88 32.05
N ASN A 634 29.82 0.16 30.93
CA ASN A 634 30.97 0.05 30.03
C ASN A 634 32.21 -0.65 30.58
N ASN A 635 32.17 -1.23 31.79
CA ASN A 635 33.23 -2.12 32.23
C ASN A 635 33.31 -3.33 31.29
N TYR A 636 34.53 -3.63 30.83
CA TYR A 636 34.81 -4.91 30.18
C TYR A 636 34.83 -6.02 31.23
N VAL A 637 34.37 -7.19 30.84
CA VAL A 637 34.13 -8.32 31.74
C VAL A 637 34.68 -9.59 31.12
N HIS A 638 35.40 -10.38 31.91
CA HIS A 638 35.82 -11.72 31.51
C HIS A 638 34.67 -12.70 31.76
N LEU A 639 34.09 -13.24 30.68
CA LEU A 639 33.09 -14.30 30.74
C LEU A 639 33.75 -15.67 30.90
N ILE A 640 33.39 -16.45 31.90
CA ILE A 640 34.05 -17.74 32.11
C ILE A 640 33.65 -18.72 30.99
N LEU A 641 34.64 -19.44 30.46
CA LEU A 641 34.44 -20.51 29.49
C LEU A 641 34.42 -21.88 30.18
N LYS A 642 33.62 -22.80 29.64
CA LYS A 642 33.70 -24.23 29.91
C LYS A 642 34.89 -24.84 29.18
N LYS A 643 35.22 -26.10 29.50
CA LYS A 643 36.30 -26.86 28.82
C LYS A 643 36.08 -27.00 27.31
N ASP A 644 34.82 -27.04 26.85
CA ASP A 644 34.47 -27.10 25.42
C ASP A 644 34.59 -25.74 24.69
N GLY A 645 34.98 -24.67 25.39
CA GLY A 645 35.13 -23.33 24.84
C GLY A 645 33.82 -22.53 24.73
N THR A 646 32.69 -23.09 25.19
CA THR A 646 31.42 -22.35 25.32
C THR A 646 31.38 -21.55 26.62
N LEU A 647 30.49 -20.55 26.72
CA LEU A 647 30.36 -19.75 27.94
C LEU A 647 29.71 -20.56 29.07
N THR A 648 30.21 -20.38 30.29
CA THR A 648 29.55 -20.88 31.50
C THR A 648 28.32 -20.03 31.80
N MET A 649 27.16 -20.67 31.65
CA MET A 649 25.84 -20.09 31.87
C MET A 649 25.02 -20.98 32.78
N ASP A 650 24.02 -20.41 33.42
CA ASP A 650 23.02 -21.18 34.16
C ASP A 650 22.15 -21.99 33.19
N SER A 651 21.33 -22.91 33.71
CA SER A 651 20.48 -23.79 32.89
C SER A 651 19.50 -23.03 31.99
N THR A 652 19.06 -21.84 32.42
CA THR A 652 18.14 -20.99 31.65
C THR A 652 18.84 -20.11 30.61
N LYS A 653 20.18 -20.06 30.63
CA LYS A 653 21.00 -19.17 29.81
C LYS A 653 20.67 -17.68 30.01
N THR A 654 20.18 -17.30 31.17
CA THR A 654 19.87 -15.90 31.51
C THR A 654 20.96 -15.25 32.38
N TRP A 655 21.92 -16.04 32.88
CA TRP A 655 23.07 -15.59 33.65
C TRP A 655 24.39 -16.06 33.03
N TYR A 656 25.39 -15.17 33.03
CA TYR A 656 26.78 -15.52 32.75
C TYR A 656 27.54 -15.67 34.05
N GLN A 657 28.44 -16.65 34.11
CA GLN A 657 29.50 -16.64 35.12
C GLN A 657 30.64 -15.75 34.63
N VAL A 658 31.15 -14.90 35.52
CA VAL A 658 32.15 -13.87 35.20
C VAL A 658 33.27 -13.83 36.22
N LYS A 659 34.46 -13.42 35.77
CA LYS A 659 35.61 -13.12 36.62
C LYS A 659 35.82 -11.61 36.67
N LEU A 660 35.85 -11.07 37.88
CA LEU A 660 36.09 -9.66 38.16
C LEU A 660 37.59 -9.34 38.16
N SER A 661 37.93 -8.05 38.13
CA SER A 661 39.33 -7.58 38.12
C SER A 661 40.10 -7.96 39.39
N ASP A 662 39.41 -8.14 40.52
CA ASP A 662 39.99 -8.64 41.78
C ASP A 662 40.11 -10.18 41.81
N GLY A 663 39.79 -10.85 40.70
CA GLY A 663 39.86 -12.30 40.55
C GLY A 663 38.62 -13.05 41.04
N LYS A 664 37.68 -12.38 41.74
CA LYS A 664 36.46 -13.04 42.22
C LYS A 664 35.59 -13.52 41.08
N ILE A 665 34.96 -14.66 41.30
CA ILE A 665 34.02 -15.28 40.36
C ILE A 665 32.61 -15.11 40.89
N GLY A 666 31.68 -14.76 40.00
CA GLY A 666 30.26 -14.70 40.33
C GLY A 666 29.38 -14.74 39.09
N TRP A 667 28.09 -14.52 39.29
CA TRP A 667 27.04 -14.59 38.29
C TRP A 667 26.45 -13.21 38.03
N VAL A 668 26.25 -12.88 36.76
CA VAL A 668 25.62 -11.64 36.33
C VAL A 668 24.55 -11.91 35.28
N SER A 669 23.45 -11.15 35.34
CA SER A 669 22.38 -11.30 34.35
C SER A 669 22.90 -10.94 32.96
N SER A 670 22.73 -11.87 32.02
CA SER A 670 23.13 -11.75 30.61
C SER A 670 22.46 -10.58 29.90
N LYS A 671 21.29 -10.15 30.37
CA LYS A 671 20.53 -8.98 29.86
C LYS A 671 21.36 -7.70 29.84
N TYR A 672 22.31 -7.57 30.79
CA TYR A 672 23.12 -6.36 30.95
C TYR A 672 24.55 -6.52 30.42
N ILE A 673 24.86 -7.62 29.74
CA ILE A 673 26.17 -7.87 29.17
C ILE A 673 26.07 -8.01 27.64
N VAL A 674 26.79 -7.15 26.93
CA VAL A 674 27.04 -7.29 25.49
C VAL A 674 28.33 -8.08 25.31
N ARG A 675 28.27 -9.14 24.50
CA ARG A 675 29.45 -9.87 24.06
C ARG A 675 30.10 -9.12 22.88
N GLU A 676 31.36 -8.76 23.03
CA GLU A 676 32.11 -7.97 22.05
C GLU A 676 33.00 -8.87 21.18
N LEU A 677 33.17 -8.50 19.90
CA LEU A 677 34.09 -9.16 18.95
C LEU A 677 33.86 -10.68 18.72
N GLN A 678 32.59 -11.10 18.62
CA GLN A 678 32.20 -12.50 18.39
C GLN A 678 32.64 -13.07 17.04
#